data_AF-A0A1Y3NAE9-F1
#
_entry.id   AF-A0A1Y3NAE9-F1
#
_cell.length_a   1.000
_cell.length_b   1.000
_cell.length_c   1.000
_cell.angle_alpha   90.00
_cell.angle_beta   90.00
_cell.angle_gamma   90.00
#
_symmetry.space_group_name_H-M   'P 1'
#
loop_
_entity.id
_entity.type
_entity.pdbx_description
1 polymer ?
#
loop_
_entity_poly.entity_id
_entity_poly.type
_entity_poly.pdbx_seq_one_letter_code
_entity_poly.pdbx_strand_id
1 'polypeptide(L)'
;MLLKYIFVLLCFSGQRAELFELLDDTIPILKVFLPDEEFIDLKNKATIFSKADIKLILPKLNNNLKLYLLELQKINFKKIFKGYNFSENISELQVNENGFLKFDIEEIINGFDYNPDHYEERDFSLFYTHFFETNKNFNILNVIEKLKEIEIPNAENRYDIEVILDIQSFVINPPIYKPLHLSEFNKIEKKVKLIIKTLKKINFTESYPEYDFNEILPELQIGEDGYAKFNEDKIISGFNFDLEYYKENYIEYLLYYYIEELVLRSNKNFDLYKIKNTLTDLITSNTSNLDGLIKIFNEMERDSSETSTFDNTLNNNSIFFGDNSKDFKSKNANMTFEINGGVYSREFPKPNYNLKIRGGEDLYGRSQLKLRADSLDPTLLRSKLISDIHDRLGLKSSSANYLQLYINNEYMGLYIITDMFKLSWAESVFGDKNSTTLYKCNGVNDLTSDYSDNCINENDDVTDNTEWITFVKKVENAKSASDLEDIFEVDFYLYEQAIEYLTDGWDHIKNGHNYYFYKQPNGKWIYLSYDFDFDFGIDESGSYKLKYSEFGKDINLNRILIIQDSSRFNEILKYIVNEVFNPATLFPRIDELKQFIKPFIELDKTPNSEGKFPGQINESNDKFYSMDEWDGNSEFTSVYTDRYSYGIKQWIILKYRNVCNNYNIECDPFYMDNNIYPIIEDNVDDNDIYSSTIDSEISTESIFENLTEFSFETPTETISEYPTESISEYQTEETNENITSSVIEDETVYDVDVPTSITDDESFSEEDEEEVGKVKTVSLSSIISMSTKLSKKITITKTKTKIVIKKKYCKLI
;
A
#
# COMPACT_ATOMS: atom_id res chain seq x y z
N MET A 1 -10.01 -8.57 46.19
CA MET A 1 -9.79 -8.61 44.72
C MET A 1 -9.69 -7.22 44.10
N LEU A 2 -10.54 -6.24 44.44
CA LEU A 2 -10.54 -4.90 43.80
C LEU A 2 -9.18 -4.18 43.65
N LEU A 3 -8.20 -4.38 44.54
CA LEU A 3 -6.88 -3.71 44.41
C LEU A 3 -6.03 -4.17 43.20
N LYS A 4 -6.31 -5.30 42.55
CA LYS A 4 -5.52 -5.71 41.35
C LYS A 4 -5.83 -4.85 40.11
N TYR A 5 -7.08 -4.42 39.94
CA TYR A 5 -7.52 -3.68 38.75
C TYR A 5 -7.16 -2.18 38.75
N ILE A 6 -6.67 -1.64 39.88
CA ILE A 6 -6.28 -0.24 40.00
C ILE A 6 -4.80 -0.02 39.56
N PHE A 7 -4.04 -1.09 39.32
CA PHE A 7 -2.61 -1.04 39.01
C PHE A 7 -2.25 -1.06 37.51
N VAL A 8 -3.22 -0.78 36.63
CA VAL A 8 -3.04 -0.77 35.15
C VAL A 8 -2.76 0.65 34.61
N LEU A 9 -2.59 1.64 35.49
CA LEU A 9 -2.00 2.96 35.18
C LEU A 9 -0.58 3.03 35.74
N LEU A 10 0.31 2.17 35.25
CA LEU A 10 1.74 2.32 35.47
C LEU A 10 2.24 3.53 34.68
N CYS A 11 2.93 4.46 35.36
CA CYS A 11 3.56 5.59 34.73
C CYS A 11 4.86 5.11 34.05
N PHE A 12 4.82 4.88 32.74
CA PHE A 12 5.98 4.49 31.90
C PHE A 12 6.96 5.65 31.63
N SER A 13 6.99 6.66 32.51
CA SER A 13 7.74 7.91 32.33
C SER A 13 9.22 7.65 32.10
N GLY A 14 9.73 8.04 30.93
CA GLY A 14 11.11 7.84 30.51
C GLY A 14 11.41 6.48 29.87
N GLN A 15 10.40 5.67 29.52
CA GLN A 15 10.63 4.50 28.66
C GLN A 15 10.60 4.84 27.17
N ARG A 16 9.89 5.91 26.79
CA ARG A 16 9.76 6.44 25.43
C ARG A 16 10.08 7.94 25.41
N ALA A 17 10.03 8.60 24.24
CA ALA A 17 10.33 10.03 24.17
C ALA A 17 9.22 10.91 24.80
N GLU A 18 9.63 11.97 25.48
CA GLU A 18 8.75 12.93 26.18
C GLU A 18 7.64 13.47 25.26
N LEU A 19 7.93 13.68 23.97
CA LEU A 19 6.94 14.09 22.97
C LEU A 19 5.70 13.18 22.99
N PHE A 20 5.86 11.85 23.05
CA PHE A 20 4.72 10.92 22.99
C PHE A 20 3.96 10.84 24.31
N GLU A 21 4.66 10.99 25.45
CA GLU A 21 4.03 11.15 26.78
C GLU A 21 3.20 12.45 26.87
N LEU A 22 3.65 13.52 26.22
CA LEU A 22 2.93 14.80 26.16
C LEU A 22 1.68 14.77 25.26
N LEU A 23 1.45 13.68 24.51
CA LEU A 23 0.34 13.53 23.55
C LEU A 23 -0.78 12.59 24.04
N ASP A 24 -0.57 11.79 25.09
CA ASP A 24 -1.55 10.79 25.56
C ASP A 24 -2.96 11.36 25.84
N ASP A 25 -3.02 12.53 26.47
CA ASP A 25 -4.27 13.21 26.85
C ASP A 25 -4.65 14.34 25.86
N THR A 26 -3.94 14.55 24.75
CA THR A 26 -4.17 15.71 23.86
C THR A 26 -3.67 15.55 22.43
N ILE A 27 -4.56 15.81 21.46
CA ILE A 27 -4.23 15.91 20.03
C ILE A 27 -3.90 17.38 19.69
N PRO A 28 -2.61 17.77 19.54
CA PRO A 28 -2.19 19.14 19.31
C PRO A 28 -2.44 19.56 17.86
N ILE A 29 -2.19 20.85 17.58
CA ILE A 29 -2.21 21.41 16.23
C ILE A 29 -0.78 21.69 15.78
N LEU A 30 -0.32 20.99 14.74
CA LEU A 30 0.93 21.28 14.04
C LEU A 30 0.63 22.21 12.85
N LYS A 31 1.20 23.41 12.86
CA LYS A 31 1.09 24.39 11.76
C LYS A 31 2.40 24.50 11.00
N VAL A 32 2.36 24.13 9.72
CA VAL A 32 3.46 24.29 8.77
C VAL A 32 3.18 25.50 7.89
N PHE A 33 4.20 26.32 7.63
CA PHE A 33 4.11 27.50 6.78
C PHE A 33 5.16 27.43 5.66
N LEU A 34 4.68 27.28 4.43
CA LEU A 34 5.46 27.21 3.19
C LEU A 34 5.22 28.46 2.34
N PRO A 35 6.21 28.95 1.58
CA PRO A 35 5.96 29.85 0.45
C PRO A 35 4.93 29.23 -0.51
N ASP A 36 4.08 30.04 -1.12
CA ASP A 36 3.00 29.54 -1.99
C ASP A 36 3.55 28.69 -3.16
N GLU A 37 4.69 29.08 -3.74
CA GLU A 37 5.41 28.31 -4.76
C GLU A 37 5.88 26.93 -4.25
N GLU A 38 6.32 26.82 -2.99
CA GLU A 38 6.70 25.54 -2.38
C GLU A 38 5.45 24.70 -2.08
N PHE A 39 4.34 25.31 -1.66
CA PHE A 39 3.09 24.58 -1.44
C PHE A 39 2.48 24.06 -2.76
N ILE A 40 2.64 24.80 -3.87
CA ILE A 40 2.24 24.36 -5.21
C ILE A 40 3.12 23.18 -5.69
N ASP A 41 4.46 23.22 -5.54
CA ASP A 41 5.31 22.05 -5.87
C ASP A 41 5.04 20.85 -4.93
N LEU A 42 4.63 21.08 -3.68
CA LEU A 42 4.12 20.02 -2.78
C LEU A 42 2.84 19.39 -3.35
N LYS A 43 1.79 20.17 -3.64
CA LYS A 43 0.53 19.62 -4.18
C LYS A 43 0.75 18.89 -5.51
N ASN A 44 1.54 19.48 -6.41
CA ASN A 44 1.89 18.88 -7.71
C ASN A 44 2.68 17.56 -7.57
N LYS A 45 3.54 17.41 -6.54
CA LYS A 45 4.31 16.17 -6.30
C LYS A 45 3.55 15.09 -5.56
N ALA A 46 2.51 15.46 -4.80
CA ALA A 46 1.58 14.51 -4.20
C ALA A 46 0.59 13.97 -5.25
N THR A 47 0.10 14.80 -6.18
CA THR A 47 -0.81 14.36 -7.25
C THR A 47 -0.06 13.61 -8.37
N ILE A 48 1.01 14.21 -8.91
CA ILE A 48 1.72 13.66 -10.08
C ILE A 48 2.88 12.80 -9.58
N PHE A 49 2.54 11.65 -8.99
CA PHE A 49 3.52 10.75 -8.37
C PHE A 49 4.49 10.14 -9.40
N SER A 50 3.97 9.62 -10.51
CA SER A 50 4.78 9.08 -11.61
C SER A 50 5.21 10.20 -12.56
N LYS A 51 6.43 10.73 -12.39
CA LYS A 51 6.98 11.62 -13.42
C LYS A 51 7.26 10.81 -14.68
N ALA A 52 6.61 11.16 -15.79
CA ALA A 52 6.96 10.65 -17.10
C ALA A 52 8.45 10.91 -17.41
N ASP A 53 9.27 9.84 -17.49
CA ASP A 53 10.65 9.96 -17.99
C ASP A 53 10.63 10.03 -19.51
N ILE A 54 10.43 11.25 -20.01
CA ILE A 54 10.37 11.58 -21.42
C ILE A 54 11.59 11.05 -22.20
N LYS A 55 12.78 10.95 -21.55
CA LYS A 55 14.02 10.43 -22.18
C LYS A 55 13.99 8.91 -22.37
N LEU A 56 13.21 8.19 -21.55
CA LEU A 56 12.97 6.75 -21.65
C LEU A 56 11.72 6.41 -22.48
N ILE A 57 10.75 7.33 -22.58
CA ILE A 57 9.46 7.15 -23.26
C ILE A 57 9.54 7.51 -24.75
N LEU A 58 10.09 8.67 -25.14
CA LEU A 58 10.16 9.10 -26.54
C LEU A 58 10.80 8.08 -27.51
N PRO A 59 11.89 7.35 -27.14
CA PRO A 59 12.46 6.32 -28.00
C PRO A 59 11.53 5.12 -28.26
N LYS A 60 10.58 4.84 -27.35
CA LYS A 60 9.57 3.78 -27.51
C LYS A 60 8.37 4.29 -28.32
N LEU A 61 7.96 5.54 -28.08
CA LEU A 61 6.85 6.21 -28.77
C LEU A 61 6.93 6.12 -30.30
N ASN A 62 8.13 6.30 -30.88
CA ASN A 62 8.33 6.19 -32.33
C ASN A 62 7.88 4.81 -32.89
N ASN A 63 8.28 3.71 -32.22
CA ASN A 63 7.91 2.36 -32.62
C ASN A 63 6.43 2.05 -32.32
N ASN A 64 5.91 2.45 -31.17
CA ASN A 64 4.52 2.20 -30.78
C ASN A 64 3.54 2.93 -31.71
N LEU A 65 3.85 4.19 -32.07
CA LEU A 65 3.08 4.98 -33.03
C LEU A 65 3.17 4.39 -34.45
N LYS A 66 4.31 3.80 -34.83
CA LYS A 66 4.46 3.07 -36.11
C LYS A 66 3.55 1.85 -36.18
N LEU A 67 3.49 1.05 -35.10
CA LEU A 67 2.58 -0.09 -35.01
C LEU A 67 1.11 0.37 -35.07
N TYR A 68 0.75 1.40 -34.30
CA TYR A 68 -0.58 2.01 -34.32
C TYR A 68 -1.00 2.43 -35.73
N LEU A 69 -0.14 3.16 -36.46
CA LEU A 69 -0.42 3.62 -37.82
C LEU A 69 -0.56 2.46 -38.82
N LEU A 70 0.16 1.35 -38.62
CA LEU A 70 0.02 0.14 -39.43
C LEU A 70 -1.32 -0.56 -39.19
N GLU A 71 -1.74 -0.76 -37.94
CA GLU A 71 -3.05 -1.33 -37.63
C GLU A 71 -4.19 -0.44 -38.15
N LEU A 72 -4.06 0.88 -38.01
CA LEU A 72 -5.02 1.85 -38.55
C LEU A 72 -5.14 1.77 -40.09
N GLN A 73 -4.07 1.42 -40.83
CA GLN A 73 -4.16 1.19 -42.28
C GLN A 73 -4.90 -0.09 -42.68
N LYS A 74 -4.93 -1.13 -41.84
CA LYS A 74 -5.66 -2.40 -42.09
C LYS A 74 -7.18 -2.24 -42.02
N ILE A 75 -7.66 -1.25 -41.26
CA ILE A 75 -9.10 -1.00 -41.07
C ILE A 75 -9.74 -0.56 -42.39
N ASN A 76 -10.83 -1.25 -42.80
CA ASN A 76 -11.65 -0.81 -43.92
C ASN A 76 -12.77 0.12 -43.44
N PHE A 77 -12.47 1.41 -43.37
CA PHE A 77 -13.35 2.46 -42.86
C PHE A 77 -14.70 2.52 -43.61
N LYS A 78 -14.74 2.27 -44.93
CA LYS A 78 -16.00 2.26 -45.70
C LYS A 78 -16.89 1.03 -45.43
N LYS A 79 -16.31 -0.10 -44.99
CA LYS A 79 -17.05 -1.30 -44.56
C LYS A 79 -17.70 -1.09 -43.18
N ILE A 80 -17.04 -0.36 -42.29
CA ILE A 80 -17.47 -0.13 -40.91
C ILE A 80 -18.42 1.09 -40.87
N PHE A 81 -17.91 2.27 -41.18
CA PHE A 81 -18.61 3.56 -41.13
C PHE A 81 -19.38 3.83 -42.44
N LYS A 82 -20.33 2.94 -42.75
CA LYS A 82 -21.09 2.96 -44.02
C LYS A 82 -21.85 4.29 -44.21
N GLY A 83 -21.53 4.99 -45.29
CA GLY A 83 -22.18 6.26 -45.65
C GLY A 83 -21.51 7.53 -45.08
N TYR A 84 -20.48 7.40 -44.25
CA TYR A 84 -19.72 8.54 -43.75
C TYR A 84 -18.79 9.12 -44.84
N ASN A 85 -18.81 10.45 -45.05
CA ASN A 85 -17.97 11.11 -46.05
C ASN A 85 -16.64 11.58 -45.45
N PHE A 86 -15.69 10.66 -45.37
CA PHE A 86 -14.32 10.94 -44.91
C PHE A 86 -13.65 12.12 -45.65
N SER A 87 -13.88 12.26 -46.95
CA SER A 87 -13.25 13.31 -47.77
C SER A 87 -13.71 14.74 -47.42
N GLU A 88 -14.86 14.90 -46.78
CA GLU A 88 -15.38 16.20 -46.34
C GLU A 88 -15.14 16.44 -44.84
N ASN A 89 -15.17 15.40 -44.01
CA ASN A 89 -15.15 15.54 -42.54
C ASN A 89 -13.77 15.29 -41.90
N ILE A 90 -12.96 14.39 -42.49
CA ILE A 90 -11.65 13.94 -41.98
C ILE A 90 -10.70 13.70 -43.17
N SER A 91 -10.41 14.75 -43.94
CA SER A 91 -9.52 14.71 -45.11
C SER A 91 -8.14 14.10 -44.81
N GLU A 92 -7.69 14.29 -43.57
CA GLU A 92 -6.43 13.86 -42.98
C GLU A 92 -6.23 12.34 -43.01
N LEU A 93 -7.32 11.54 -42.94
CA LEU A 93 -7.26 10.07 -43.01
C LEU A 93 -6.85 9.54 -44.40
N GLN A 94 -7.02 10.32 -45.47
CA GLN A 94 -6.70 9.93 -46.85
C GLN A 94 -7.36 8.59 -47.29
N VAL A 95 -8.63 8.38 -46.94
CA VAL A 95 -9.36 7.13 -47.24
C VAL A 95 -9.52 6.92 -48.75
N ASN A 96 -8.90 5.86 -49.28
CA ASN A 96 -8.90 5.56 -50.71
C ASN A 96 -10.24 5.00 -51.21
N GLU A 97 -10.38 4.80 -52.53
CA GLU A 97 -11.62 4.31 -53.15
C GLU A 97 -12.12 3.00 -52.54
N ASN A 98 -11.21 2.07 -52.24
CA ASN A 98 -11.48 0.76 -51.64
C ASN A 98 -11.79 0.81 -50.13
N GLY A 99 -11.61 1.95 -49.47
CA GLY A 99 -11.97 2.16 -48.06
C GLY A 99 -10.85 1.97 -47.04
N PHE A 100 -9.61 1.80 -47.48
CA PHE A 100 -8.42 1.76 -46.60
C PHE A 100 -7.70 3.12 -46.60
N LEU A 101 -6.84 3.36 -45.62
CA LEU A 101 -6.06 4.59 -45.54
C LEU A 101 -4.88 4.56 -46.52
N LYS A 102 -4.28 5.72 -46.83
CA LYS A 102 -3.21 5.80 -47.83
C LYS A 102 -2.13 6.88 -47.59
N PHE A 103 -1.97 7.30 -46.34
CA PHE A 103 -0.87 8.18 -45.94
C PHE A 103 0.49 7.45 -45.93
N ASP A 104 1.58 8.22 -45.95
CA ASP A 104 2.94 7.69 -45.71
C ASP A 104 3.23 7.68 -44.20
N ILE A 105 3.55 6.50 -43.67
CA ILE A 105 3.80 6.29 -42.23
C ILE A 105 5.13 6.92 -41.79
N GLU A 106 6.16 6.94 -42.66
CA GLU A 106 7.43 7.58 -42.34
C GLU A 106 7.29 9.11 -42.38
N GLU A 107 6.52 9.67 -43.32
CA GLU A 107 6.21 11.11 -43.34
C GLU A 107 5.49 11.56 -42.06
N ILE A 108 4.52 10.76 -41.59
CA ILE A 108 3.80 11.02 -40.35
C ILE A 108 4.72 10.89 -39.14
N ILE A 109 5.48 9.80 -39.00
CA ILE A 109 6.38 9.59 -37.85
C ILE A 109 7.42 10.72 -37.74
N ASN A 110 8.07 11.08 -38.85
CA ASN A 110 9.08 12.14 -38.86
C ASN A 110 8.50 13.56 -38.66
N GLY A 111 7.18 13.71 -38.55
CA GLY A 111 6.50 14.96 -38.24
C GLY A 111 6.29 15.25 -36.74
N PHE A 112 6.55 14.29 -35.85
CA PHE A 112 6.44 14.47 -34.39
C PHE A 112 7.76 14.93 -33.75
N ASP A 113 7.67 15.66 -32.64
CA ASP A 113 8.85 16.14 -31.91
C ASP A 113 9.36 15.10 -30.90
N TYR A 114 10.54 14.55 -31.17
CA TYR A 114 11.23 13.59 -30.31
C TYR A 114 12.37 14.21 -29.48
N ASN A 115 12.44 15.54 -29.33
CA ASN A 115 13.36 16.16 -28.38
C ASN A 115 12.79 16.11 -26.94
N PRO A 116 13.38 15.34 -26.02
CA PRO A 116 12.89 15.29 -24.64
C PRO A 116 13.07 16.60 -23.87
N ASP A 117 13.90 17.53 -24.35
CA ASP A 117 14.12 18.84 -23.72
C ASP A 117 13.07 19.89 -24.17
N HIS A 118 12.06 19.50 -24.95
CA HIS A 118 10.89 20.34 -25.30
C HIS A 118 9.64 20.06 -24.45
N TYR A 119 9.69 19.06 -23.56
CA TYR A 119 8.57 18.64 -22.71
C TYR A 119 8.90 18.89 -21.23
N GLU A 120 8.10 19.72 -20.57
CA GLU A 120 8.22 20.00 -19.12
C GLU A 120 7.12 19.32 -18.29
N GLU A 121 6.16 18.69 -18.97
CA GLU A 121 5.05 17.94 -18.39
C GLU A 121 5.56 16.84 -17.45
N ARG A 122 4.92 16.72 -16.28
CA ARG A 122 5.15 15.62 -15.34
C ARG A 122 4.08 14.53 -15.50
N ASP A 123 2.85 14.94 -15.83
CA ASP A 123 1.70 14.08 -16.08
C ASP A 123 1.79 13.42 -17.47
N PHE A 124 1.44 12.14 -17.53
CA PHE A 124 1.50 11.36 -18.77
C PHE A 124 0.43 11.77 -19.79
N SER A 125 -0.80 12.07 -19.35
CA SER A 125 -1.92 12.38 -20.25
C SER A 125 -1.72 13.72 -20.96
N LEU A 126 -1.25 14.74 -20.23
CA LEU A 126 -0.83 16.02 -20.77
C LEU A 126 0.38 15.87 -21.71
N PHE A 127 1.39 15.07 -21.32
CA PHE A 127 2.53 14.78 -22.19
C PHE A 127 2.11 14.13 -23.51
N TYR A 128 1.30 13.07 -23.50
CA TYR A 128 0.85 12.43 -24.74
C TYR A 128 -0.01 13.35 -25.59
N THR A 129 -0.85 14.18 -24.97
CA THR A 129 -1.65 15.19 -25.69
C THR A 129 -0.73 16.19 -26.42
N HIS A 130 0.20 16.81 -25.72
CA HIS A 130 1.18 17.73 -26.32
C HIS A 130 2.03 17.03 -27.39
N PHE A 131 2.55 15.83 -27.12
CA PHE A 131 3.30 15.03 -28.10
C PHE A 131 2.51 14.82 -29.39
N PHE A 132 1.25 14.40 -29.32
CA PHE A 132 0.41 14.18 -30.49
C PHE A 132 0.03 15.48 -31.23
N GLU A 133 -0.02 16.63 -30.56
CA GLU A 133 -0.22 17.94 -31.18
C GLU A 133 1.00 18.47 -31.96
N THR A 134 2.21 17.93 -31.72
CA THR A 134 3.43 18.42 -32.39
C THR A 134 3.40 18.24 -33.91
N ASN A 135 2.78 17.16 -34.41
CA ASN A 135 2.64 16.93 -35.85
C ASN A 135 1.48 17.70 -36.47
N LYS A 136 1.78 18.92 -36.89
CA LYS A 136 0.84 19.85 -37.55
C LYS A 136 0.39 19.42 -38.95
N ASN A 137 1.00 18.40 -39.53
CA ASN A 137 0.61 17.83 -40.83
C ASN A 137 -0.36 16.64 -40.68
N PHE A 138 -0.44 16.01 -39.50
CA PHE A 138 -1.30 14.87 -39.22
C PHE A 138 -1.81 14.90 -37.77
N ASN A 139 -2.84 15.73 -37.52
CA ASN A 139 -3.47 15.83 -36.19
C ASN A 139 -4.29 14.55 -35.91
N ILE A 140 -3.63 13.62 -35.23
CA ILE A 140 -4.12 12.27 -34.96
C ILE A 140 -5.20 12.22 -33.86
N LEU A 141 -5.24 13.23 -32.98
CA LEU A 141 -6.28 13.39 -31.94
C LEU A 141 -7.62 13.77 -32.58
N ASN A 142 -7.64 14.82 -33.41
CA ASN A 142 -8.84 15.26 -34.15
C ASN A 142 -9.36 14.19 -35.14
N VAL A 143 -8.49 13.31 -35.64
CA VAL A 143 -8.92 12.11 -36.38
C VAL A 143 -9.69 11.14 -35.47
N ILE A 144 -9.20 10.90 -34.25
CA ILE A 144 -9.77 9.91 -33.32
C ILE A 144 -11.04 10.41 -32.64
N GLU A 145 -11.12 11.68 -32.23
CA GLU A 145 -12.33 12.29 -31.67
C GLU A 145 -13.51 12.16 -32.64
N LYS A 146 -13.32 12.57 -33.90
CA LYS A 146 -14.34 12.47 -34.96
C LYS A 146 -14.70 11.04 -35.35
N LEU A 147 -13.88 10.04 -35.02
CA LEU A 147 -14.21 8.63 -35.19
C LEU A 147 -15.02 8.09 -33.99
N LYS A 148 -14.74 8.56 -32.78
CA LYS A 148 -15.52 8.26 -31.56
C LYS A 148 -16.93 8.87 -31.58
N GLU A 149 -17.14 9.95 -32.33
CA GLU A 149 -18.47 10.53 -32.57
C GLU A 149 -19.40 9.65 -33.44
N ILE A 150 -18.88 8.59 -34.09
CA ILE A 150 -19.66 7.75 -35.02
C ILE A 150 -20.04 6.42 -34.35
N GLU A 151 -21.33 6.11 -34.30
CA GLU A 151 -21.83 4.83 -33.79
C GLU A 151 -21.25 3.65 -34.60
N ILE A 152 -20.41 2.84 -33.95
CA ILE A 152 -19.80 1.63 -34.53
C ILE A 152 -20.89 0.53 -34.59
N PRO A 153 -21.29 0.06 -35.80
CA PRO A 153 -22.27 -1.02 -35.89
C PRO A 153 -21.72 -2.30 -35.26
N ASN A 154 -22.54 -3.04 -34.50
CA ASN A 154 -22.14 -4.33 -33.93
C ASN A 154 -21.56 -5.25 -35.02
N ALA A 155 -20.27 -5.52 -34.90
CA ALA A 155 -19.44 -6.23 -35.86
C ALA A 155 -18.49 -7.17 -35.11
N GLU A 156 -18.07 -8.22 -35.80
CA GLU A 156 -17.24 -9.33 -35.28
C GLU A 156 -15.89 -8.86 -34.68
N ASN A 157 -15.37 -7.71 -35.15
CA ASN A 157 -14.13 -7.07 -34.71
C ASN A 157 -14.37 -5.77 -33.90
N ARG A 158 -15.55 -5.58 -33.29
CA ARG A 158 -15.88 -4.32 -32.60
C ARG A 158 -14.86 -3.95 -31.51
N TYR A 159 -14.47 -4.92 -30.68
CA TYR A 159 -13.48 -4.73 -29.61
C TYR A 159 -12.11 -4.30 -30.15
N ASP A 160 -11.61 -4.96 -31.21
CA ASP A 160 -10.34 -4.60 -31.87
C ASP A 160 -10.36 -3.13 -32.35
N ILE A 161 -11.49 -2.68 -32.89
CA ILE A 161 -11.68 -1.31 -33.37
C ILE A 161 -11.76 -0.33 -32.18
N GLU A 162 -12.47 -0.67 -31.11
CA GLU A 162 -12.53 0.17 -29.89
C GLU A 162 -11.15 0.33 -29.25
N VAL A 163 -10.32 -0.72 -29.23
CA VAL A 163 -8.92 -0.68 -28.77
C VAL A 163 -8.04 0.18 -29.70
N ILE A 164 -8.18 0.08 -31.03
CA ILE A 164 -7.43 0.93 -31.97
C ILE A 164 -7.92 2.39 -31.94
N LEU A 165 -9.17 2.65 -31.54
CA LEU A 165 -9.67 4.02 -31.34
C LEU A 165 -9.24 4.63 -30.00
N ASP A 166 -8.68 3.85 -29.06
CA ASP A 166 -7.96 4.38 -27.90
C ASP A 166 -6.46 4.46 -28.18
N ILE A 167 -6.08 5.48 -28.96
CA ILE A 167 -4.68 5.78 -29.28
C ILE A 167 -3.78 5.93 -28.04
N GLN A 168 -4.28 6.50 -26.93
CA GLN A 168 -3.45 6.65 -25.74
C GLN A 168 -3.17 5.28 -25.11
N SER A 169 -4.20 4.47 -24.88
CA SER A 169 -4.03 3.10 -24.37
C SER A 169 -3.14 2.25 -25.29
N PHE A 170 -3.40 2.25 -26.62
CA PHE A 170 -2.61 1.49 -27.58
C PHE A 170 -1.14 1.95 -27.66
N VAL A 171 -0.86 3.25 -27.56
CA VAL A 171 0.51 3.76 -27.69
C VAL A 171 1.30 3.65 -26.38
N ILE A 172 0.63 3.69 -25.22
CA ILE A 172 1.20 3.40 -23.90
C ILE A 172 1.50 1.88 -23.77
N ASN A 173 0.46 1.07 -23.94
CA ASN A 173 0.46 -0.38 -23.78
C ASN A 173 0.05 -1.05 -25.10
N PRO A 174 0.91 -1.06 -26.13
CA PRO A 174 0.60 -1.77 -27.37
C PRO A 174 0.36 -3.25 -27.06
N PRO A 175 -0.72 -3.85 -27.62
CA PRO A 175 -1.04 -5.26 -27.36
C PRO A 175 0.17 -6.13 -27.68
N ILE A 176 0.53 -7.04 -26.77
CA ILE A 176 1.93 -7.51 -26.64
C ILE A 176 2.39 -8.33 -27.86
N TYR A 177 2.96 -7.64 -28.84
CA TYR A 177 3.62 -8.22 -30.02
C TYR A 177 4.99 -8.82 -29.65
N LYS A 178 4.99 -9.91 -28.87
CA LYS A 178 6.21 -10.72 -28.67
C LYS A 178 6.56 -11.43 -29.99
N PRO A 179 7.79 -11.28 -30.53
CA PRO A 179 8.23 -12.07 -31.67
C PRO A 179 8.33 -13.55 -31.25
N LEU A 180 7.39 -14.38 -31.71
CA LEU A 180 7.22 -15.75 -31.23
C LEU A 180 8.49 -16.59 -31.41
N HIS A 181 9.10 -17.01 -30.30
CA HIS A 181 10.30 -17.84 -30.35
C HIS A 181 9.95 -19.32 -30.63
N LEU A 182 10.84 -20.02 -31.33
CA LEU A 182 10.68 -21.44 -31.66
C LEU A 182 10.44 -22.32 -30.42
N SER A 183 11.01 -21.95 -29.26
CA SER A 183 10.77 -22.60 -27.97
C SER A 183 9.32 -22.50 -27.48
N GLU A 184 8.66 -21.36 -27.73
CA GLU A 184 7.28 -21.08 -27.32
C GLU A 184 6.29 -21.77 -28.28
N PHE A 185 6.52 -21.68 -29.59
CA PHE A 185 5.74 -22.43 -30.59
C PHE A 185 5.82 -23.95 -30.38
N ASN A 186 6.99 -24.47 -29.97
CA ASN A 186 7.15 -25.86 -29.58
C ASN A 186 6.41 -26.25 -28.28
N LYS A 187 5.89 -25.32 -27.47
CA LYS A 187 4.89 -25.63 -26.43
C LYS A 187 3.53 -25.96 -27.06
N ILE A 188 3.08 -25.16 -28.04
CA ILE A 188 1.78 -25.33 -28.72
C ILE A 188 1.68 -26.73 -29.35
N GLU A 189 2.73 -27.18 -30.06
CA GLU A 189 2.77 -28.54 -30.64
C GLU A 189 2.59 -29.64 -29.58
N LYS A 190 3.25 -29.52 -28.42
CA LYS A 190 3.12 -30.47 -27.30
C LYS A 190 1.72 -30.42 -26.70
N LYS A 191 1.16 -29.22 -26.52
CA LYS A 191 -0.19 -28.96 -25.98
C LYS A 191 -1.25 -29.65 -26.83
N VAL A 192 -1.24 -29.43 -28.15
CA VAL A 192 -2.15 -30.10 -29.11
C VAL A 192 -2.01 -31.63 -29.04
N LYS A 193 -0.79 -32.17 -29.04
CA LYS A 193 -0.54 -33.62 -28.91
C LYS A 193 -1.01 -34.20 -27.57
N LEU A 194 -1.00 -33.43 -26.49
CA LEU A 194 -1.51 -33.84 -25.18
C LEU A 194 -3.05 -33.86 -25.16
N ILE A 195 -3.70 -32.79 -25.64
CA ILE A 195 -5.17 -32.68 -25.69
C ILE A 195 -5.77 -33.84 -26.49
N ILE A 196 -5.24 -34.12 -27.69
CA ILE A 196 -5.71 -35.21 -28.56
C ILE A 196 -5.62 -36.59 -27.88
N LYS A 197 -4.59 -36.81 -27.04
CA LYS A 197 -4.43 -38.03 -26.24
C LYS A 197 -5.35 -38.09 -25.03
N THR A 198 -5.68 -36.95 -24.44
CA THR A 198 -6.56 -36.86 -23.28
C THR A 198 -8.03 -37.03 -23.67
N LEU A 199 -8.47 -36.45 -24.80
CA LEU A 199 -9.82 -36.62 -25.33
C LEU A 199 -10.22 -38.11 -25.49
N LYS A 200 -9.27 -39.00 -25.85
CA LYS A 200 -9.54 -40.44 -25.97
C LYS A 200 -9.57 -41.23 -24.65
N LYS A 201 -9.23 -40.60 -23.54
CA LYS A 201 -9.33 -41.20 -22.18
C LYS A 201 -10.64 -40.83 -21.48
N ILE A 202 -11.41 -39.90 -22.03
CA ILE A 202 -12.69 -39.47 -21.49
C ILE A 202 -13.77 -40.44 -21.97
N ASN A 203 -14.55 -40.97 -21.02
CA ASN A 203 -15.82 -41.62 -21.30
C ASN A 203 -16.91 -40.55 -21.34
N PHE A 204 -17.22 -40.03 -22.52
CA PHE A 204 -18.18 -38.93 -22.69
C PHE A 204 -19.59 -39.33 -22.27
N THR A 205 -20.03 -40.55 -22.59
CA THR A 205 -21.37 -41.05 -22.24
C THR A 205 -21.55 -41.26 -20.74
N GLU A 206 -20.49 -41.60 -20.00
CA GLU A 206 -20.52 -41.74 -18.53
C GLU A 206 -20.36 -40.40 -17.81
N SER A 207 -19.48 -39.53 -18.32
CA SER A 207 -19.18 -38.23 -17.68
C SER A 207 -20.26 -37.17 -17.95
N TYR A 208 -20.91 -37.24 -19.13
CA TYR A 208 -21.81 -36.22 -19.66
C TYR A 208 -23.06 -36.86 -20.31
N PRO A 209 -23.84 -37.67 -19.56
CA PRO A 209 -24.94 -38.49 -20.10
C PRO A 209 -26.13 -37.70 -20.67
N GLU A 210 -26.17 -36.38 -20.47
CA GLU A 210 -27.25 -35.50 -20.94
C GLU A 210 -27.03 -34.99 -22.38
N TYR A 211 -25.87 -35.29 -23.00
CA TYR A 211 -25.46 -34.74 -24.29
C TYR A 211 -25.03 -35.81 -25.30
N ASP A 212 -25.58 -35.81 -26.52
CA ASP A 212 -25.09 -36.69 -27.59
C ASP A 212 -23.90 -36.05 -28.33
N PHE A 213 -22.69 -36.46 -27.94
CA PHE A 213 -21.46 -35.99 -28.56
C PHE A 213 -21.26 -36.47 -30.01
N ASN A 214 -22.01 -37.46 -30.51
CA ASN A 214 -22.02 -37.80 -31.94
C ASN A 214 -22.91 -36.86 -32.77
N GLU A 215 -23.84 -36.12 -32.15
CA GLU A 215 -24.54 -35.01 -32.78
C GLU A 215 -23.76 -33.68 -32.62
N ILE A 216 -23.24 -33.41 -31.42
CA ILE A 216 -22.64 -32.11 -31.06
C ILE A 216 -21.17 -31.98 -31.55
N LEU A 217 -20.37 -33.03 -31.41
CA LEU A 217 -18.96 -33.10 -31.82
C LEU A 217 -18.66 -34.40 -32.61
N PRO A 218 -19.33 -34.66 -33.76
CA PRO A 218 -19.15 -35.86 -34.57
C PRO A 218 -17.70 -36.16 -34.97
N GLU A 219 -16.84 -35.13 -35.00
CA GLU A 219 -15.39 -35.26 -35.19
C GLU A 219 -14.69 -36.13 -34.13
N LEU A 220 -15.24 -36.25 -32.91
CA LEU A 220 -14.72 -37.12 -31.84
C LEU A 220 -15.01 -38.62 -32.09
N GLN A 221 -16.05 -38.95 -32.85
CA GLN A 221 -16.45 -40.33 -33.19
C GLN A 221 -16.60 -41.20 -31.93
N ILE A 222 -17.57 -40.88 -31.07
CA ILE A 222 -17.78 -41.57 -29.79
C ILE A 222 -18.36 -42.96 -30.05
N GLY A 223 -17.67 -44.00 -29.58
CA GLY A 223 -18.13 -45.40 -29.72
C GLY A 223 -19.23 -45.80 -28.74
N GLU A 224 -19.79 -46.99 -28.90
CA GLU A 224 -20.81 -47.57 -28.01
C GLU A 224 -20.31 -47.79 -26.56
N ASP A 225 -19.00 -47.73 -26.33
CA ASP A 225 -18.35 -47.76 -25.01
C ASP A 225 -18.10 -46.36 -24.42
N GLY A 226 -18.53 -45.29 -25.11
CA GLY A 226 -18.46 -43.90 -24.67
C GLY A 226 -17.11 -43.19 -24.88
N TYR A 227 -16.10 -43.87 -25.47
CA TYR A 227 -14.79 -43.28 -25.74
C TYR A 227 -14.62 -42.86 -27.22
N ALA A 228 -13.90 -41.77 -27.45
CA ALA A 228 -13.59 -41.25 -28.78
C ALA A 228 -12.72 -42.22 -29.63
N LYS A 229 -13.12 -42.47 -30.88
CA LYS A 229 -12.53 -43.49 -31.77
C LYS A 229 -11.63 -42.97 -32.89
N PHE A 230 -11.40 -41.66 -32.95
CA PHE A 230 -10.49 -41.08 -33.94
C PHE A 230 -9.06 -41.65 -33.87
N ASN A 231 -8.38 -41.65 -35.01
CA ASN A 231 -6.99 -42.09 -35.13
C ASN A 231 -6.02 -40.95 -34.80
N GLU A 232 -5.32 -41.04 -33.66
CA GLU A 232 -4.44 -39.97 -33.14
C GLU A 232 -3.40 -39.51 -34.16
N ASP A 233 -2.66 -40.43 -34.79
CA ASP A 233 -1.59 -40.06 -35.72
C ASP A 233 -2.14 -39.33 -36.96
N LYS A 234 -3.29 -39.76 -37.48
CA LYS A 234 -3.99 -39.09 -38.60
C LYS A 234 -4.56 -37.72 -38.21
N ILE A 235 -5.00 -37.56 -36.96
CA ILE A 235 -5.48 -36.27 -36.45
C ILE A 235 -4.29 -35.32 -36.23
N ILE A 236 -3.24 -35.76 -35.54
CA ILE A 236 -2.02 -34.97 -35.28
C ILE A 236 -1.33 -34.55 -36.58
N SER A 237 -1.20 -35.44 -37.57
CA SER A 237 -0.61 -35.12 -38.89
C SER A 237 -1.51 -34.27 -39.81
N GLY A 238 -2.75 -33.98 -39.39
CA GLY A 238 -3.62 -33.00 -40.04
C GLY A 238 -3.44 -31.56 -39.53
N PHE A 239 -2.70 -31.36 -38.43
CA PHE A 239 -2.35 -30.03 -37.93
C PHE A 239 -1.08 -29.50 -38.60
N ASN A 240 -1.02 -28.18 -38.80
CA ASN A 240 0.18 -27.53 -39.30
C ASN A 240 1.01 -27.00 -38.12
N PHE A 241 2.24 -27.52 -38.00
CA PHE A 241 3.24 -27.13 -36.99
C PHE A 241 4.52 -26.58 -37.65
N ASP A 242 4.41 -25.94 -38.82
CA ASP A 242 5.51 -25.20 -39.44
C ASP A 242 5.46 -23.73 -38.98
N LEU A 243 6.44 -23.31 -38.17
CA LEU A 243 6.54 -21.94 -37.68
C LEU A 243 6.78 -20.92 -38.81
N GLU A 244 7.53 -21.30 -39.85
CA GLU A 244 7.82 -20.39 -40.96
C GLU A 244 6.58 -20.22 -41.85
N TYR A 245 5.73 -21.25 -42.00
CA TYR A 245 4.41 -21.08 -42.61
C TYR A 245 3.58 -19.99 -41.91
N TYR A 246 3.51 -20.00 -40.57
CA TYR A 246 2.75 -18.97 -39.85
C TYR A 246 3.39 -17.58 -39.97
N LYS A 247 4.72 -17.49 -39.87
CA LYS A 247 5.45 -16.22 -40.11
C LYS A 247 5.25 -15.67 -41.51
N GLU A 248 5.23 -16.50 -42.56
CA GLU A 248 5.10 -16.07 -43.96
C GLU A 248 3.65 -15.74 -44.34
N ASN A 249 2.66 -16.47 -43.81
CA ASN A 249 1.25 -16.34 -44.21
C ASN A 249 0.44 -15.45 -43.26
N TYR A 250 0.96 -15.18 -42.05
CA TYR A 250 0.32 -14.39 -41.00
C TYR A 250 1.31 -13.37 -40.40
N ILE A 251 2.16 -12.77 -41.25
CA ILE A 251 3.14 -11.71 -40.93
C ILE A 251 2.59 -10.65 -39.96
N GLU A 252 1.29 -10.35 -40.09
CA GLU A 252 0.59 -9.27 -39.40
C GLU A 252 -0.02 -9.65 -38.02
N TYR A 253 0.15 -10.90 -37.55
CA TYR A 253 -0.41 -11.41 -36.28
C TYR A 253 0.65 -12.04 -35.36
N LEU A 254 1.57 -11.24 -34.83
CA LEU A 254 2.56 -11.68 -33.82
C LEU A 254 2.05 -11.60 -32.37
N LEU A 255 0.83 -12.08 -32.12
CA LEU A 255 0.33 -12.37 -30.78
C LEU A 255 0.25 -13.89 -30.57
N TYR A 256 0.82 -14.37 -29.47
CA TYR A 256 0.87 -15.80 -29.10
C TYR A 256 -0.51 -16.47 -29.17
N TYR A 257 -1.55 -15.79 -28.65
CA TYR A 257 -2.92 -16.32 -28.56
C TYR A 257 -3.55 -16.61 -29.93
N TYR A 258 -3.41 -15.70 -30.89
CA TYR A 258 -3.93 -15.88 -32.25
C TYR A 258 -3.19 -17.01 -32.99
N ILE A 259 -1.89 -17.19 -32.74
CA ILE A 259 -1.13 -18.31 -33.33
C ILE A 259 -1.53 -19.65 -32.70
N GLU A 260 -1.83 -19.70 -31.39
CA GLU A 260 -2.42 -20.91 -30.78
C GLU A 260 -3.79 -21.24 -31.40
N GLU A 261 -4.69 -20.26 -31.58
CA GLU A 261 -5.98 -20.48 -32.26
C GLU A 261 -5.80 -20.95 -33.72
N LEU A 262 -4.93 -20.29 -34.50
CA LEU A 262 -4.65 -20.67 -35.90
C LEU A 262 -4.09 -22.09 -36.00
N VAL A 263 -3.22 -22.51 -35.09
CA VAL A 263 -2.75 -23.89 -34.99
C VAL A 263 -3.91 -24.83 -34.64
N LEU A 264 -4.71 -24.53 -33.60
CA LEU A 264 -5.86 -25.35 -33.18
C LEU A 264 -6.93 -25.53 -34.26
N ARG A 265 -7.06 -24.56 -35.19
CA ARG A 265 -7.97 -24.62 -36.35
C ARG A 265 -7.35 -25.22 -37.62
N SER A 266 -6.03 -25.44 -37.65
CA SER A 266 -5.32 -25.84 -38.88
C SER A 266 -5.79 -27.18 -39.45
N ASN A 267 -6.19 -28.13 -38.60
CA ASN A 267 -6.83 -29.38 -39.03
C ASN A 267 -8.33 -29.19 -39.30
N LYS A 268 -8.68 -28.89 -40.56
CA LYS A 268 -10.08 -28.69 -41.00
C LYS A 268 -11.01 -29.91 -40.87
N ASN A 269 -10.49 -31.09 -40.50
CA ASN A 269 -11.30 -32.29 -40.23
C ASN A 269 -11.47 -32.56 -38.73
N PHE A 270 -10.86 -31.73 -37.86
CA PHE A 270 -10.82 -31.88 -36.41
C PHE A 270 -10.44 -30.52 -35.81
N ASP A 271 -11.33 -29.52 -35.93
CA ASP A 271 -11.09 -28.17 -35.40
C ASP A 271 -11.08 -28.24 -33.86
N LEU A 272 -9.87 -28.20 -33.29
CA LEU A 272 -9.67 -28.37 -31.85
C LEU A 272 -10.05 -27.11 -31.06
N TYR A 273 -10.14 -25.96 -31.71
CA TYR A 273 -10.67 -24.73 -31.12
C TYR A 273 -12.21 -24.80 -31.01
N LYS A 274 -12.90 -25.30 -32.06
CA LYS A 274 -14.33 -25.64 -31.97
C LYS A 274 -14.58 -26.64 -30.85
N ILE A 275 -13.84 -27.75 -30.81
CA ILE A 275 -13.96 -28.77 -29.75
C ILE A 275 -13.76 -28.14 -28.36
N LYS A 276 -12.72 -27.31 -28.16
CA LYS A 276 -12.47 -26.59 -26.90
C LYS A 276 -13.72 -25.81 -26.49
N ASN A 277 -14.14 -24.85 -27.31
CA ASN A 277 -15.17 -23.90 -26.93
C ASN A 277 -16.52 -24.59 -26.73
N THR A 278 -16.91 -25.51 -27.62
CA THR A 278 -18.14 -26.30 -27.44
C THR A 278 -18.14 -27.11 -26.15
N LEU A 279 -16.99 -27.66 -25.72
CA LEU A 279 -16.91 -28.31 -24.40
C LEU A 279 -16.98 -27.29 -23.25
N THR A 280 -16.33 -26.14 -23.36
CA THR A 280 -16.38 -25.06 -22.36
C THR A 280 -17.80 -24.53 -22.14
N ASP A 281 -18.54 -24.22 -23.21
CA ASP A 281 -19.91 -23.69 -23.17
C ASP A 281 -20.89 -24.67 -22.48
N LEU A 282 -20.71 -25.97 -22.72
CA LEU A 282 -21.51 -27.03 -22.09
C LEU A 282 -21.19 -27.18 -20.60
N ILE A 283 -19.95 -26.95 -20.17
CA ILE A 283 -19.55 -27.00 -18.76
C ILE A 283 -20.09 -25.80 -17.98
N THR A 284 -19.97 -24.58 -18.53
CA THR A 284 -20.45 -23.36 -17.86
C THR A 284 -21.97 -23.29 -17.73
N SER A 285 -22.72 -24.13 -18.44
CA SER A 285 -24.18 -24.23 -18.37
C SER A 285 -24.72 -25.30 -17.41
N ASN A 286 -23.88 -26.16 -16.81
CA ASN A 286 -24.34 -27.29 -16.01
C ASN A 286 -23.36 -27.66 -14.86
N THR A 287 -23.63 -27.13 -13.66
CA THR A 287 -22.63 -26.98 -12.58
C THR A 287 -22.33 -28.24 -11.73
N SER A 288 -22.81 -29.43 -12.11
CA SER A 288 -22.92 -30.58 -11.18
C SER A 288 -21.83 -31.67 -11.28
N ASN A 289 -20.88 -31.60 -12.22
CA ASN A 289 -19.76 -32.56 -12.33
C ASN A 289 -18.50 -31.92 -12.96
N LEU A 290 -17.67 -31.29 -12.12
CA LEU A 290 -16.71 -30.28 -12.57
C LEU A 290 -15.22 -30.72 -12.61
N ASP A 291 -14.83 -31.82 -11.97
CA ASP A 291 -13.41 -32.18 -11.79
C ASP A 291 -12.66 -32.64 -13.06
N GLY A 292 -13.37 -33.18 -14.05
CA GLY A 292 -12.75 -33.84 -15.21
C GLY A 292 -12.20 -32.86 -16.25
N LEU A 293 -13.10 -32.19 -16.98
CA LEU A 293 -12.71 -31.28 -18.06
C LEU A 293 -12.12 -29.96 -17.56
N ILE A 294 -12.58 -29.40 -16.44
CA ILE A 294 -11.96 -28.17 -15.90
C ILE A 294 -10.51 -28.41 -15.50
N LYS A 295 -10.16 -29.57 -14.92
CA LYS A 295 -8.74 -29.88 -14.67
C LYS A 295 -7.90 -29.91 -15.95
N ILE A 296 -8.48 -30.40 -17.05
CA ILE A 296 -7.82 -30.45 -18.37
C ILE A 296 -7.67 -29.04 -18.97
N PHE A 297 -8.66 -28.15 -18.82
CA PHE A 297 -8.55 -26.76 -19.29
C PHE A 297 -7.67 -25.89 -18.37
N ASN A 298 -7.71 -26.09 -17.06
CA ASN A 298 -6.83 -25.39 -16.12
C ASN A 298 -5.37 -25.88 -16.25
N GLU A 299 -5.11 -27.14 -16.62
CA GLU A 299 -3.78 -27.59 -17.05
C GLU A 299 -3.36 -26.99 -18.42
N MET A 300 -4.31 -26.62 -19.29
CA MET A 300 -4.00 -25.85 -20.52
C MET A 300 -3.68 -24.37 -20.24
N GLU A 301 -4.20 -23.80 -19.16
CA GLU A 301 -3.95 -22.41 -18.76
C GLU A 301 -2.75 -22.27 -17.81
N ARG A 302 -2.42 -23.29 -17.01
CA ARG A 302 -1.28 -23.24 -16.07
C ARG A 302 0.11 -23.18 -16.71
N ASP A 303 0.31 -23.62 -17.96
CA ASP A 303 1.60 -23.43 -18.67
C ASP A 303 1.70 -22.04 -19.36
N SER A 304 0.60 -21.28 -19.36
CA SER A 304 0.59 -19.81 -19.54
C SER A 304 0.60 -19.05 -18.21
N SER A 305 0.07 -19.64 -17.12
CA SER A 305 0.17 -19.07 -15.77
C SER A 305 1.50 -19.38 -15.08
N GLU A 306 2.33 -20.28 -15.60
CA GLU A 306 3.76 -20.35 -15.27
C GLU A 306 4.61 -19.35 -16.08
N THR A 307 3.96 -18.58 -16.97
CA THR A 307 4.44 -17.23 -17.34
C THR A 307 3.82 -16.10 -16.50
N SER A 308 2.75 -16.33 -15.72
CA SER A 308 2.26 -15.36 -14.72
C SER A 308 2.83 -15.54 -13.31
N THR A 309 3.38 -16.71 -12.97
CA THR A 309 4.44 -16.78 -11.93
C THR A 309 5.75 -16.16 -12.40
N PHE A 310 5.84 -15.81 -13.70
CA PHE A 310 6.83 -14.89 -14.25
C PHE A 310 6.32 -13.44 -14.39
N ASP A 311 5.07 -13.11 -14.00
CA ASP A 311 4.63 -11.72 -13.87
C ASP A 311 5.24 -11.05 -12.64
N ASN A 312 5.67 -11.80 -11.62
CA ASN A 312 6.62 -11.28 -10.62
C ASN A 312 8.01 -10.92 -11.20
N THR A 313 8.26 -11.23 -12.48
CA THR A 313 9.44 -10.82 -13.24
C THR A 313 9.11 -10.14 -14.59
N LEU A 314 7.84 -9.84 -14.87
CA LEU A 314 7.36 -9.00 -15.99
C LEU A 314 6.56 -7.76 -15.54
N ASN A 315 6.18 -7.72 -14.26
CA ASN A 315 6.19 -6.51 -13.44
C ASN A 315 7.56 -5.80 -13.46
N ASN A 316 8.61 -6.35 -14.09
CA ASN A 316 9.78 -5.57 -14.50
C ASN A 316 9.48 -4.51 -15.59
N ASN A 317 8.25 -4.37 -16.11
CA ASN A 317 7.83 -3.11 -16.73
C ASN A 317 7.63 -1.97 -15.69
N SER A 318 7.52 -2.28 -14.40
CA SER A 318 7.65 -1.31 -13.30
C SER A 318 9.07 -0.77 -13.13
N ILE A 319 10.07 -1.23 -13.90
CA ILE A 319 11.40 -0.58 -14.02
C ILE A 319 11.29 0.87 -14.55
N PHE A 320 10.12 1.30 -15.04
CA PHE A 320 9.82 2.72 -15.23
C PHE A 320 9.79 3.55 -13.93
N PHE A 321 9.57 2.93 -12.75
CA PHE A 321 9.76 3.55 -11.44
C PHE A 321 11.22 3.48 -10.96
N GLY A 322 12.18 3.79 -11.85
CA GLY A 322 13.54 4.10 -11.43
C GLY A 322 13.51 5.30 -10.48
N ASP A 323 14.17 5.19 -9.33
CA ASP A 323 14.02 6.11 -8.19
C ASP A 323 14.54 7.53 -8.47
N ASN A 324 13.73 8.28 -9.21
CA ASN A 324 13.84 9.69 -9.50
C ASN A 324 12.63 10.45 -8.93
N SER A 325 12.07 9.91 -7.83
CA SER A 325 11.19 10.64 -6.92
C SER A 325 11.93 11.87 -6.40
N LYS A 326 11.80 12.99 -7.10
CA LYS A 326 12.36 14.28 -6.65
C LYS A 326 11.48 14.83 -5.55
N ASP A 327 11.66 14.28 -4.33
CA ASP A 327 10.92 14.62 -3.13
C ASP A 327 10.61 16.12 -3.02
N PHE A 328 9.44 16.46 -2.51
CA PHE A 328 9.25 17.80 -1.96
C PHE A 328 10.14 17.95 -0.73
N LYS A 329 10.99 18.99 -0.68
CA LYS A 329 11.83 19.34 0.47
C LYS A 329 11.89 20.86 0.59
N SER A 330 11.23 21.42 1.61
CA SER A 330 11.19 22.87 1.87
C SER A 330 12.60 23.47 2.07
N LYS A 331 12.96 24.54 1.39
CA LYS A 331 14.35 25.03 1.37
C LYS A 331 14.69 25.96 2.53
N ASN A 332 15.92 25.84 3.04
CA ASN A 332 16.57 26.76 3.98
C ASN A 332 15.75 27.08 5.25
N ALA A 333 15.45 26.06 6.05
CA ALA A 333 14.81 26.19 7.36
C ALA A 333 15.42 25.21 8.38
N ASN A 334 15.39 25.58 9.67
CA ASN A 334 15.81 24.73 10.80
C ASN A 334 14.92 23.48 10.98
N MET A 335 13.85 23.36 10.20
CA MET A 335 12.95 22.24 10.14
C MET A 335 12.57 22.05 8.68
N THR A 336 12.88 20.90 8.09
CA THR A 336 12.46 20.53 6.74
C THR A 336 11.16 19.76 6.83
N PHE A 337 10.15 20.23 6.09
CA PHE A 337 8.94 19.47 5.80
C PHE A 337 9.12 18.81 4.42
N GLU A 338 8.96 17.49 4.37
CA GLU A 338 9.18 16.70 3.15
C GLU A 338 7.99 15.76 2.91
N ILE A 339 7.58 15.55 1.66
CA ILE A 339 6.64 14.46 1.33
C ILE A 339 7.36 13.13 1.61
N ASN A 340 6.61 12.16 2.12
CA ASN A 340 7.09 10.89 2.62
C ASN A 340 6.19 9.74 2.15
N GLY A 341 6.48 8.54 2.64
CA GLY A 341 5.81 7.32 2.23
C GLY A 341 6.58 6.65 1.09
N GLY A 342 6.56 5.31 1.09
CA GLY A 342 7.00 4.51 -0.04
C GLY A 342 6.09 4.70 -1.26
N VAL A 343 6.56 4.24 -2.42
CA VAL A 343 5.94 4.36 -3.75
C VAL A 343 4.41 4.33 -3.69
N TYR A 344 3.85 3.19 -3.29
CA TYR A 344 2.40 2.92 -3.20
C TYR A 344 1.65 3.91 -2.29
N SER A 345 2.19 4.27 -1.12
CA SER A 345 1.50 5.14 -0.16
C SER A 345 1.30 6.59 -0.62
N ARG A 346 1.85 6.97 -1.77
CA ARG A 346 1.64 8.28 -2.43
C ARG A 346 0.48 8.26 -3.45
N GLU A 347 -0.03 7.09 -3.79
CA GLU A 347 -1.17 6.90 -4.71
C GLU A 347 -2.51 7.21 -4.03
N PHE A 348 -2.54 7.30 -2.70
CA PHE A 348 -3.73 7.67 -1.91
C PHE A 348 -4.01 9.18 -1.90
N PRO A 349 -5.26 9.60 -1.65
CA PRO A 349 -5.65 11.02 -1.73
C PRO A 349 -4.91 11.92 -0.72
N LYS A 350 -4.57 11.35 0.45
CA LYS A 350 -4.00 12.03 1.61
C LYS A 350 -2.55 11.57 1.84
N PRO A 351 -1.53 12.40 1.55
CA PRO A 351 -0.13 11.98 1.53
C PRO A 351 0.52 11.95 2.92
N ASN A 352 1.55 11.12 3.07
CA ASN A 352 2.43 11.05 4.24
C ASN A 352 3.51 12.14 4.22
N TYR A 353 4.03 12.52 5.40
CA TYR A 353 5.11 13.51 5.55
C TYR A 353 6.26 13.06 6.45
N ASN A 354 7.42 13.70 6.27
CA ASN A 354 8.59 13.65 7.14
C ASN A 354 8.77 15.04 7.75
N LEU A 355 8.91 15.08 9.08
CA LEU A 355 9.29 16.26 9.83
C LEU A 355 10.74 16.07 10.28
N LYS A 356 11.69 16.74 9.61
CA LYS A 356 13.13 16.63 9.92
C LYS A 356 13.64 17.92 10.55
N ILE A 357 14.10 17.84 11.79
CA ILE A 357 14.75 18.95 12.48
C ILE A 357 16.20 19.05 11.97
N ARG A 358 16.71 20.26 11.79
CA ARG A 358 18.00 20.55 11.12
C ARG A 358 18.86 21.50 11.97
N GLY A 359 20.17 21.48 11.70
CA GLY A 359 21.15 22.33 12.39
C GLY A 359 21.83 21.70 13.61
N GLY A 360 21.55 20.43 13.90
CA GLY A 360 22.00 19.74 15.12
C GLY A 360 21.00 19.78 16.28
N GLU A 361 19.89 20.53 16.09
CA GLU A 361 18.75 20.59 17.00
C GLU A 361 17.86 19.34 16.92
N ASP A 362 17.01 19.16 17.92
CA ASP A 362 15.98 18.11 17.98
C ASP A 362 14.62 18.66 18.49
N LEU A 363 13.60 17.80 18.48
CA LEU A 363 12.30 18.03 19.12
C LEU A 363 12.06 16.91 20.15
N TYR A 364 12.34 17.20 21.43
CA TYR A 364 12.24 16.24 22.55
C TYR A 364 13.06 14.95 22.34
N GLY A 365 14.32 15.10 21.93
CA GLY A 365 15.24 14.00 21.62
C GLY A 365 15.00 13.34 20.26
N ARG A 366 14.33 14.03 19.31
CA ARG A 366 14.06 13.52 17.95
C ARG A 366 14.45 14.49 16.85
N SER A 367 15.39 14.09 16.00
CA SER A 367 15.78 14.85 14.79
C SER A 367 14.91 14.52 13.57
N GLN A 368 14.14 13.43 13.59
CA GLN A 368 13.13 13.11 12.57
C GLN A 368 11.92 12.42 13.18
N LEU A 369 10.73 12.77 12.68
CA LEU A 369 9.43 12.16 12.98
C LEU A 369 8.68 11.93 11.64
N LYS A 370 7.82 10.91 11.56
CA LYS A 370 6.86 10.76 10.45
C LYS A 370 5.52 11.38 10.85
N LEU A 371 4.81 11.96 9.89
CA LEU A 371 3.36 12.16 9.97
C LEU A 371 2.73 11.22 8.95
N ARG A 372 1.85 10.33 9.41
CA ARG A 372 1.21 9.32 8.58
C ARG A 372 -0.30 9.54 8.49
N ALA A 373 -0.83 9.37 7.29
CA ALA A 373 -2.25 9.34 7.02
C ALA A 373 -2.86 7.93 7.21
N ASP A 374 -2.02 6.89 7.29
CA ASP A 374 -2.37 5.45 7.35
C ASP A 374 -3.59 5.13 6.49
N SER A 375 -3.53 5.55 5.22
CA SER A 375 -4.66 5.58 4.27
C SER A 375 -5.29 4.21 3.94
N LEU A 376 -4.74 3.13 4.49
CA LEU A 376 -5.22 1.76 4.38
C LEU A 376 -5.68 1.15 5.73
N ASP A 377 -5.49 1.84 6.86
CA ASP A 377 -6.18 1.56 8.13
C ASP A 377 -7.49 2.36 8.17
N PRO A 378 -8.67 1.72 8.07
CA PRO A 378 -9.95 2.43 8.13
C PRO A 378 -10.19 3.17 9.45
N THR A 379 -9.45 2.83 10.50
CA THR A 379 -9.68 3.27 11.89
C THR A 379 -8.72 4.36 12.38
N LEU A 380 -7.52 4.42 11.80
CA LEU A 380 -6.33 5.11 12.32
C LEU A 380 -5.88 4.65 13.73
N LEU A 381 -6.31 3.47 14.20
CA LEU A 381 -6.00 2.93 15.53
C LEU A 381 -4.81 1.96 15.54
N ARG A 382 -4.48 1.30 14.41
CA ARG A 382 -3.58 0.12 14.38
C ARG A 382 -2.17 0.45 14.85
N SER A 383 -1.55 1.46 14.22
CA SER A 383 -0.25 2.01 14.60
C SER A 383 -0.19 2.47 16.06
N LYS A 384 -1.28 3.05 16.59
CA LYS A 384 -1.36 3.49 18.00
C LYS A 384 -1.44 2.30 18.97
N LEU A 385 -2.25 1.30 18.65
CA LEU A 385 -2.46 0.11 19.48
C LEU A 385 -1.19 -0.73 19.61
N ILE A 386 -0.41 -0.89 18.53
CA ILE A 386 0.87 -1.61 18.61
C ILE A 386 1.93 -0.83 19.39
N SER A 387 1.98 0.50 19.27
CA SER A 387 2.80 1.32 20.17
C SER A 387 2.39 1.11 21.64
N ASP A 388 1.10 1.02 21.96
CA ASP A 388 0.64 0.75 23.33
C ASP A 388 0.95 -0.69 23.81
N ILE A 389 0.97 -1.67 22.91
CA ILE A 389 1.37 -3.06 23.22
C ILE A 389 2.85 -3.13 23.59
N HIS A 390 3.73 -2.49 22.81
CA HIS A 390 5.16 -2.42 23.12
C HIS A 390 5.43 -1.66 24.42
N ASP A 391 4.80 -0.48 24.61
CA ASP A 391 4.91 0.31 25.84
C ASP A 391 4.44 -0.51 27.06
N ARG A 392 3.31 -1.23 26.97
CA ARG A 392 2.78 -2.08 28.04
C ARG A 392 3.69 -3.26 28.38
N LEU A 393 4.38 -3.82 27.40
CA LEU A 393 5.38 -4.89 27.58
C LEU A 393 6.75 -4.36 28.05
N GLY A 394 6.97 -3.04 28.04
CA GLY A 394 8.26 -2.41 28.35
C GLY A 394 9.31 -2.56 27.25
N LEU A 395 8.88 -2.82 26.01
CA LEU A 395 9.75 -3.04 24.86
C LEU A 395 10.21 -1.71 24.24
N LYS A 396 11.42 -1.70 23.67
CA LYS A 396 11.97 -0.54 22.95
C LYS A 396 11.55 -0.59 21.49
N SER A 397 10.40 0.01 21.18
CA SER A 397 9.86 0.09 19.81
C SER A 397 9.67 1.55 19.38
N SER A 398 9.06 1.76 18.22
CA SER A 398 8.66 3.09 17.73
C SER A 398 7.34 3.51 18.36
N SER A 399 7.31 4.69 18.99
CA SER A 399 6.09 5.24 19.57
C SER A 399 5.18 5.87 18.50
N ALA A 400 3.87 5.81 18.72
CA ALA A 400 2.86 6.46 17.89
C ALA A 400 1.84 7.22 18.75
N ASN A 401 1.39 8.38 18.26
CA ASN A 401 0.25 9.13 18.81
C ASN A 401 -0.35 10.03 17.71
N TYR A 402 -1.24 10.98 18.02
CA TYR A 402 -2.00 11.76 17.04
C TYR A 402 -1.66 13.26 17.03
N LEU A 403 -1.87 13.93 15.88
CA LEU A 403 -1.96 15.39 15.79
C LEU A 403 -2.90 15.86 14.66
N GLN A 404 -3.38 17.09 14.77
CA GLN A 404 -4.04 17.81 13.67
C GLN A 404 -3.00 18.56 12.86
N LEU A 405 -2.96 18.37 11.53
CA LEU A 405 -2.02 19.05 10.66
C LEU A 405 -2.70 20.21 9.92
N TYR A 406 -2.00 21.34 9.81
CA TYR A 406 -2.35 22.46 8.95
C TYR A 406 -1.14 22.88 8.11
N ILE A 407 -1.34 23.16 6.82
CA ILE A 407 -0.34 23.76 5.93
C ILE A 407 -0.92 25.08 5.42
N ASN A 408 -0.21 26.20 5.61
CA ASN A 408 -0.66 27.55 5.24
C ASN A 408 -2.05 27.95 5.78
N ASN A 409 -2.44 27.38 6.93
CA ASN A 409 -3.77 27.45 7.57
C ASN A 409 -4.90 26.67 6.88
N GLU A 410 -4.62 25.96 5.78
CA GLU A 410 -5.52 24.93 5.23
C GLU A 410 -5.44 23.69 6.15
N TYR A 411 -6.59 23.13 6.54
CA TYR A 411 -6.65 21.95 7.42
C TYR A 411 -6.36 20.68 6.62
N MET A 412 -5.30 19.97 6.99
CA MET A 412 -4.89 18.72 6.35
C MET A 412 -5.53 17.48 6.99
N GLY A 413 -6.27 17.65 8.09
CA GLY A 413 -6.88 16.52 8.79
C GLY A 413 -6.13 16.03 10.03
N LEU A 414 -6.61 14.91 10.55
CA LEU A 414 -5.95 14.11 11.59
C LEU A 414 -4.81 13.30 10.97
N TYR A 415 -3.67 13.23 11.65
CA TYR A 415 -2.49 12.45 11.27
C TYR A 415 -1.96 11.68 12.48
N ILE A 416 -1.43 10.49 12.25
CA ILE A 416 -0.65 9.75 13.24
C ILE A 416 0.79 10.27 13.17
N ILE A 417 1.34 10.75 14.28
CA ILE A 417 2.76 11.04 14.42
C ILE A 417 3.47 9.79 14.94
N THR A 418 4.52 9.35 14.25
CA THR A 418 5.34 8.20 14.68
C THR A 418 6.81 8.56 14.87
N ASP A 419 7.43 7.85 15.81
CA ASP A 419 8.87 7.84 16.03
C ASP A 419 9.62 7.23 14.83
N MET A 420 10.93 7.43 14.77
CA MET A 420 11.84 6.95 13.75
C MET A 420 13.17 6.53 14.38
N PHE A 421 13.61 5.30 14.09
CA PHE A 421 14.93 4.83 14.50
C PHE A 421 16.03 5.55 13.70
N LYS A 422 16.54 6.65 14.27
CA LYS A 422 17.65 7.47 13.79
C LYS A 422 18.69 7.65 14.92
N LEU A 423 19.82 8.28 14.63
CA LEU A 423 20.87 8.55 15.63
C LEU A 423 20.35 9.28 16.89
N SER A 424 19.39 10.20 16.77
CA SER A 424 18.77 10.85 17.96
C SER A 424 17.97 9.87 18.82
N TRP A 425 17.36 8.85 18.23
CA TRP A 425 16.69 7.79 18.98
C TRP A 425 17.72 6.98 19.77
N ALA A 426 18.81 6.55 19.13
CA ALA A 426 19.92 5.83 19.78
C ALA A 426 20.58 6.65 20.89
N GLU A 427 20.77 7.96 20.68
CA GLU A 427 21.22 8.90 21.72
C GLU A 427 20.26 8.92 22.91
N SER A 428 18.96 9.09 22.66
CA SER A 428 17.95 9.23 23.73
C SER A 428 17.69 7.94 24.53
N VAL A 429 17.77 6.76 23.89
CA VAL A 429 17.39 5.47 24.49
C VAL A 429 18.62 4.76 25.09
N PHE A 430 19.80 4.95 24.50
CA PHE A 430 21.02 4.22 24.86
C PHE A 430 22.26 5.10 25.12
N GLY A 431 22.18 6.41 24.87
CA GLY A 431 23.33 7.33 24.95
C GLY A 431 24.27 7.28 23.73
N ASP A 432 23.89 6.57 22.66
CA ASP A 432 24.73 6.30 21.50
C ASP A 432 24.58 7.36 20.39
N LYS A 433 25.13 8.55 20.65
CA LYS A 433 24.99 9.73 19.78
C LYS A 433 25.51 9.54 18.35
N ASN A 434 26.70 8.95 18.22
CA ASN A 434 27.43 8.82 16.96
C ASN A 434 27.42 7.36 16.48
N SER A 435 26.26 6.71 16.60
CA SER A 435 26.16 5.27 16.33
C SER A 435 26.66 4.90 14.94
N THR A 436 27.38 3.78 14.87
CA THR A 436 27.81 3.17 13.60
C THR A 436 27.13 1.83 13.34
N THR A 437 26.14 1.48 14.17
CA THR A 437 25.57 0.13 14.25
C THR A 437 24.04 0.07 14.13
N LEU A 438 23.40 1.14 13.65
CA LEU A 438 21.97 1.20 13.36
C LEU A 438 21.72 1.02 11.86
N TYR A 439 21.11 -0.10 11.46
CA TYR A 439 20.87 -0.46 10.06
C TYR A 439 19.37 -0.60 9.77
N LYS A 440 18.89 0.04 8.70
CA LYS A 440 17.53 -0.08 8.16
C LYS A 440 17.48 -1.15 7.07
N CYS A 441 16.63 -2.16 7.24
CA CYS A 441 16.54 -3.31 6.34
C CYS A 441 15.27 -3.29 5.49
N ASN A 442 15.39 -3.54 4.19
CA ASN A 442 14.27 -3.54 3.24
C ASN A 442 14.54 -4.55 2.11
N GLY A 443 13.66 -5.52 1.88
CA GLY A 443 13.84 -6.57 0.87
C GLY A 443 14.82 -7.69 1.29
N VAL A 444 14.93 -7.97 2.59
CA VAL A 444 15.83 -8.98 3.17
C VAL A 444 15.08 -10.30 3.35
N ASN A 445 15.25 -11.25 2.41
CA ASN A 445 14.44 -12.47 2.40
C ASN A 445 14.84 -13.53 3.43
N ASP A 446 16.11 -13.59 3.83
CA ASP A 446 16.64 -14.31 4.98
C ASP A 446 17.87 -13.53 5.51
N LEU A 447 18.23 -13.68 6.79
CA LEU A 447 19.38 -12.99 7.38
C LEU A 447 20.69 -13.75 7.11
N THR A 448 21.09 -13.74 5.84
CA THR A 448 22.32 -14.36 5.33
C THR A 448 23.19 -13.33 4.59
N SER A 449 24.45 -13.69 4.33
CA SER A 449 25.42 -12.82 3.64
C SER A 449 24.89 -12.29 2.29
N ASP A 450 24.06 -13.06 1.58
CA ASP A 450 23.51 -12.72 0.26
C ASP A 450 22.55 -11.52 0.28
N TYR A 451 21.94 -11.22 1.44
CA TYR A 451 21.03 -10.08 1.63
C TYR A 451 21.63 -8.95 2.48
N SER A 452 22.91 -9.04 2.86
CA SER A 452 23.51 -8.09 3.81
C SER A 452 23.57 -6.64 3.30
N ASP A 453 23.63 -6.42 1.98
CA ASP A 453 23.63 -5.09 1.36
C ASP A 453 22.24 -4.42 1.34
N ASN A 454 21.16 -5.18 1.59
CA ASN A 454 19.79 -4.67 1.69
C ASN A 454 19.48 -4.03 3.06
N CYS A 455 20.47 -3.99 3.97
CA CYS A 455 20.43 -3.27 5.24
C CYS A 455 21.43 -2.11 5.21
N ILE A 456 20.92 -0.87 5.17
CA ILE A 456 21.70 0.35 4.99
C ILE A 456 21.88 1.04 6.35
N ASN A 457 23.08 1.55 6.64
CA ASN A 457 23.35 2.28 7.89
C ASN A 457 22.55 3.60 7.95
N GLU A 458 22.01 3.96 9.11
CA GLU A 458 21.34 5.25 9.34
C GLU A 458 22.31 6.41 9.61
N ASN A 459 23.60 6.13 9.59
CA ASN A 459 24.67 7.11 9.61
C ASN A 459 25.35 7.16 8.24
N ASP A 460 25.03 8.20 7.45
CA ASP A 460 25.57 8.40 6.09
C ASP A 460 27.11 8.48 6.04
N ASP A 461 27.78 8.80 7.16
CA ASP A 461 29.24 8.84 7.27
C ASP A 461 29.88 7.43 7.40
N VAL A 462 29.09 6.37 7.61
CA VAL A 462 29.60 5.00 7.87
C VAL A 462 29.69 4.19 6.58
N THR A 463 30.91 4.06 6.07
CA THR A 463 31.23 3.24 4.90
C THR A 463 31.76 1.83 5.24
N ASP A 464 31.91 1.49 6.52
CA ASP A 464 32.45 0.19 6.96
C ASP A 464 31.36 -0.70 7.60
N ASN A 465 30.84 -1.62 6.78
CA ASN A 465 29.84 -2.60 7.19
C ASN A 465 30.44 -3.86 7.84
N THR A 466 31.73 -3.90 8.19
CA THR A 466 32.42 -5.12 8.69
C THR A 466 31.77 -5.72 9.95
N GLU A 467 31.31 -4.89 10.90
CA GLU A 467 30.61 -5.35 12.10
C GLU A 467 29.24 -5.95 11.78
N TRP A 468 28.48 -5.34 10.85
CA TRP A 468 27.20 -5.86 10.37
C TRP A 468 27.38 -7.20 9.63
N ILE A 469 28.30 -7.26 8.68
CA ILE A 469 28.64 -8.49 7.94
C ILE A 469 29.13 -9.60 8.90
N THR A 470 29.79 -9.22 10.00
CA THR A 470 30.21 -10.17 11.05
C THR A 470 29.03 -10.66 11.89
N PHE A 471 28.03 -9.83 12.18
CA PHE A 471 26.78 -10.26 12.83
C PHE A 471 25.97 -11.20 11.94
N VAL A 472 25.69 -10.81 10.69
CA VAL A 472 24.97 -11.64 9.71
C VAL A 472 25.64 -13.01 9.57
N LYS A 473 26.97 -13.06 9.43
CA LYS A 473 27.71 -14.33 9.34
C LYS A 473 27.66 -15.17 10.61
N LYS A 474 27.54 -14.58 11.80
CA LYS A 474 27.31 -15.34 13.04
C LYS A 474 25.92 -15.95 13.06
N VAL A 475 24.88 -15.20 12.64
CA VAL A 475 23.52 -15.72 12.51
C VAL A 475 23.47 -16.86 11.48
N GLU A 476 24.00 -16.66 10.28
CA GLU A 476 24.10 -17.67 9.22
C GLU A 476 24.79 -18.98 9.69
N ASN A 477 25.82 -18.85 10.54
CA ASN A 477 26.56 -20.00 11.07
C ASN A 477 25.98 -20.60 12.37
N ALA A 478 25.10 -19.90 13.10
CA ALA A 478 24.46 -20.40 14.33
C ALA A 478 23.66 -21.70 14.10
N LYS A 479 23.57 -22.55 15.12
CA LYS A 479 22.86 -23.86 15.06
C LYS A 479 21.94 -24.08 16.26
N SER A 480 21.87 -23.12 17.18
CA SER A 480 21.06 -23.10 18.40
C SER A 480 20.87 -21.65 18.88
N ALA A 481 19.86 -21.38 19.70
CA ALA A 481 19.72 -20.08 20.36
C ALA A 481 20.96 -19.69 21.20
N SER A 482 21.62 -20.68 21.82
CA SER A 482 22.85 -20.47 22.60
C SER A 482 24.06 -19.95 21.79
N ASP A 483 24.06 -20.07 20.46
CA ASP A 483 25.09 -19.44 19.62
C ASP A 483 24.87 -17.93 19.45
N LEU A 484 23.69 -17.42 19.84
CA LEU A 484 23.23 -16.04 19.64
C LEU A 484 23.07 -15.25 20.94
N GLU A 485 22.85 -15.88 22.11
CA GLU A 485 22.59 -15.16 23.38
C GLU A 485 23.64 -14.09 23.73
N ASP A 486 24.93 -14.33 23.45
CA ASP A 486 26.02 -13.39 23.76
C ASP A 486 26.10 -12.20 22.79
N ILE A 487 25.38 -12.25 21.66
CA ILE A 487 25.46 -11.25 20.58
C ILE A 487 24.10 -10.66 20.17
N PHE A 488 22.99 -11.19 20.66
CA PHE A 488 21.64 -10.83 20.25
C PHE A 488 20.66 -10.87 21.45
N GLU A 489 19.66 -10.00 21.45
CA GLU A 489 18.59 -10.03 22.44
C GLU A 489 17.51 -11.03 22.04
N VAL A 490 17.81 -12.33 22.23
CA VAL A 490 16.94 -13.45 21.82
C VAL A 490 15.54 -13.33 22.41
N ASP A 491 15.38 -13.03 23.70
CA ASP A 491 14.05 -12.83 24.29
C ASP A 491 13.30 -11.68 23.61
N PHE A 492 13.96 -10.54 23.36
CA PHE A 492 13.32 -9.38 22.72
C PHE A 492 12.76 -9.74 21.34
N TYR A 493 13.56 -10.42 20.52
CA TYR A 493 13.12 -10.92 19.22
C TYR A 493 11.93 -11.88 19.31
N LEU A 494 11.89 -12.74 20.34
CA LEU A 494 10.76 -13.65 20.57
C LEU A 494 9.49 -12.92 21.03
N TYR A 495 9.61 -11.78 21.73
CA TYR A 495 8.48 -10.89 22.01
C TYR A 495 7.95 -10.24 20.73
N GLU A 496 8.83 -9.64 19.91
CA GLU A 496 8.45 -9.00 18.63
C GLU A 496 7.77 -10.01 17.69
N GLN A 497 8.35 -11.19 17.50
CA GLN A 497 7.75 -12.25 16.67
C GLN A 497 6.41 -12.79 17.22
N ALA A 498 6.19 -12.74 18.53
CA ALA A 498 4.91 -13.09 19.13
C ALA A 498 3.87 -11.97 18.97
N ILE A 499 4.29 -10.69 18.93
CA ILE A 499 3.43 -9.55 18.58
C ILE A 499 3.02 -9.68 17.10
N GLU A 500 3.98 -9.73 16.18
CA GLU A 500 3.75 -9.87 14.72
C GLU A 500 2.78 -11.03 14.41
N TYR A 501 2.94 -12.17 15.09
CA TYR A 501 2.03 -13.31 14.93
C TYR A 501 0.60 -13.07 15.43
N LEU A 502 0.44 -12.35 16.55
CA LEU A 502 -0.87 -12.04 17.12
C LEU A 502 -1.59 -10.93 16.35
N THR A 503 -0.85 -10.00 15.74
CA THR A 503 -1.40 -8.90 14.94
C THR A 503 -1.52 -9.24 13.45
N ASP A 504 -0.87 -10.31 12.98
CA ASP A 504 -0.65 -10.61 11.55
C ASP A 504 0.11 -9.49 10.84
N GLY A 505 1.16 -9.00 11.50
CA GLY A 505 2.10 -8.00 11.00
C GLY A 505 2.93 -8.56 9.84
N TRP A 506 2.34 -8.52 8.65
CA TRP A 506 2.83 -9.28 7.51
C TRP A 506 3.98 -8.60 6.75
N ASP A 507 4.07 -7.26 6.76
CA ASP A 507 5.11 -6.49 6.05
C ASP A 507 6.39 -6.24 6.87
N HIS A 508 6.61 -7.06 7.91
CA HIS A 508 7.80 -7.04 8.78
C HIS A 508 8.80 -8.12 8.36
N ILE A 509 9.39 -8.89 9.29
CA ILE A 509 10.38 -9.93 8.94
C ILE A 509 9.77 -11.08 8.11
N LYS A 510 8.44 -11.31 8.17
CA LYS A 510 7.68 -12.23 7.30
C LYS A 510 7.96 -11.93 5.82
N ASN A 511 7.97 -10.67 5.39
CA ASN A 511 8.29 -10.28 4.01
C ASN A 511 9.65 -9.60 3.82
N GLY A 512 10.41 -9.40 4.89
CA GLY A 512 11.78 -8.86 4.83
C GLY A 512 11.82 -7.33 4.75
N HIS A 513 10.77 -6.67 5.23
CA HIS A 513 10.57 -5.23 5.10
C HIS A 513 10.29 -4.60 6.47
N ASN A 514 10.22 -3.27 6.54
CA ASN A 514 9.90 -2.48 7.74
C ASN A 514 10.56 -2.83 9.10
N TYR A 515 11.85 -3.20 9.10
CA TYR A 515 12.59 -3.33 10.36
C TYR A 515 14.00 -2.76 10.33
N TYR A 516 14.58 -2.65 11.52
CA TYR A 516 15.95 -2.26 11.77
C TYR A 516 16.68 -3.33 12.60
N PHE A 517 18.00 -3.38 12.45
CA PHE A 517 18.90 -4.01 13.41
C PHE A 517 19.82 -2.97 14.03
N TYR A 518 19.95 -3.00 15.35
CA TYR A 518 20.80 -2.07 16.10
C TYR A 518 21.74 -2.81 17.05
N LYS A 519 23.05 -2.53 17.05
CA LYS A 519 23.97 -3.03 18.10
C LYS A 519 24.04 -2.04 19.25
N GLN A 520 23.48 -2.43 20.40
CA GLN A 520 23.44 -1.64 21.62
C GLN A 520 24.83 -1.51 22.29
N PRO A 521 25.03 -0.53 23.20
CA PRO A 521 26.27 -0.38 23.97
C PRO A 521 26.61 -1.56 24.90
N ASN A 522 25.66 -2.45 25.18
CA ASN A 522 25.91 -3.70 25.92
C ASN A 522 26.65 -4.77 25.06
N GLY A 523 26.82 -4.52 23.76
CA GLY A 523 27.49 -5.40 22.80
C GLY A 523 26.55 -6.29 21.98
N LYS A 524 25.26 -6.33 22.31
CA LYS A 524 24.25 -7.16 21.63
C LYS A 524 23.44 -6.40 20.60
N TRP A 525 23.07 -7.10 19.54
CA TRP A 525 22.11 -6.68 18.54
C TRP A 525 20.67 -6.83 19.02
N ILE A 526 19.80 -5.90 18.60
CA ILE A 526 18.36 -5.91 18.84
C ILE A 526 17.64 -5.71 17.48
N TYR A 527 16.52 -6.41 17.29
CA TYR A 527 15.59 -6.24 16.18
C TYR A 527 14.54 -5.19 16.56
N LEU A 528 14.14 -4.32 15.62
CA LEU A 528 13.22 -3.22 15.88
C LEU A 528 12.24 -3.05 14.71
N SER A 529 10.97 -3.37 14.93
CA SER A 529 9.88 -3.25 13.94
C SER A 529 9.30 -1.82 13.85
N TYR A 530 8.74 -1.44 12.69
CA TYR A 530 8.00 -0.17 12.49
C TYR A 530 6.95 -0.30 11.36
N ASP A 531 6.17 0.75 11.05
CA ASP A 531 5.15 0.78 9.96
C ASP A 531 4.03 -0.27 10.17
N PHE A 532 3.23 -0.04 11.21
CA PHE A 532 2.23 -0.97 11.75
C PHE A 532 0.79 -0.75 11.23
N ASP A 533 0.62 -0.19 10.03
CA ASP A 533 -0.70 0.13 9.48
C ASP A 533 -1.41 -1.08 8.82
N PHE A 534 -0.66 -2.12 8.42
CA PHE A 534 -1.24 -3.38 7.93
C PHE A 534 -1.52 -4.43 9.04
N ASP A 535 -1.17 -4.14 10.28
CA ASP A 535 -1.40 -5.02 11.41
C ASP A 535 -2.88 -5.08 11.86
N PHE A 536 -3.19 -5.93 12.83
CA PHE A 536 -4.57 -6.29 13.23
C PHE A 536 -5.41 -6.74 12.02
N GLY A 537 -4.85 -7.67 11.24
CA GLY A 537 -5.55 -8.37 10.16
C GLY A 537 -5.89 -7.49 8.94
N ILE A 538 -4.90 -6.78 8.39
CA ILE A 538 -4.96 -6.23 7.02
C ILE A 538 -3.98 -6.99 6.11
N ASP A 539 -4.27 -8.27 5.85
CA ASP A 539 -3.52 -9.13 4.92
C ASP A 539 -4.47 -10.07 4.16
N GLU A 540 -4.47 -11.37 4.50
CA GLU A 540 -5.25 -12.42 3.83
C GLU A 540 -6.50 -12.82 4.65
N SER A 541 -7.62 -13.07 3.96
CA SER A 541 -8.82 -13.60 4.62
C SER A 541 -8.53 -14.97 5.25
N GLY A 542 -8.87 -15.12 6.53
CA GLY A 542 -8.65 -16.34 7.31
C GLY A 542 -7.27 -16.48 7.96
N SER A 543 -6.35 -15.51 7.82
CA SER A 543 -5.01 -15.57 8.44
C SER A 543 -5.02 -15.73 9.97
N TYR A 544 -6.10 -15.30 10.64
CA TYR A 544 -6.33 -15.56 12.07
C TYR A 544 -6.37 -17.06 12.43
N LYS A 545 -6.63 -17.94 11.46
CA LYS A 545 -6.68 -19.40 11.64
C LYS A 545 -5.29 -20.02 11.76
N LEU A 546 -4.24 -19.34 11.28
CA LEU A 546 -2.87 -19.85 11.20
C LEU A 546 -2.17 -19.94 12.57
N LYS A 547 -1.41 -21.02 12.76
CA LYS A 547 -0.39 -21.17 13.82
C LYS A 547 0.89 -20.41 13.45
N TYR A 548 1.78 -20.21 14.43
CA TYR A 548 3.07 -19.58 14.16
C TYR A 548 3.88 -20.32 13.09
N SER A 549 3.84 -21.66 13.06
CA SER A 549 4.52 -22.48 12.04
C SER A 549 3.93 -22.38 10.63
N GLU A 550 2.83 -21.65 10.45
CA GLU A 550 2.12 -21.46 9.19
C GLU A 550 2.17 -19.98 8.75
N PHE A 551 2.10 -19.04 9.71
CA PHE A 551 2.33 -17.60 9.52
C PHE A 551 3.81 -17.24 9.35
N GLY A 552 4.67 -17.79 10.20
CA GLY A 552 6.08 -17.40 10.35
C GLY A 552 6.95 -18.03 9.28
N LYS A 553 7.57 -17.18 8.44
CA LYS A 553 8.52 -17.61 7.40
C LYS A 553 9.71 -18.35 8.01
N ASP A 554 10.09 -19.47 7.40
CA ASP A 554 11.28 -20.25 7.75
C ASP A 554 12.57 -19.55 7.27
N ILE A 555 12.83 -18.36 7.82
CA ILE A 555 14.12 -17.66 7.78
C ILE A 555 15.03 -18.21 8.89
N ASN A 556 16.33 -18.05 8.75
CA ASN A 556 17.33 -18.63 9.63
C ASN A 556 17.19 -18.24 11.12
N LEU A 557 16.79 -17.00 11.43
CA LEU A 557 16.47 -16.62 12.82
C LEU A 557 15.28 -17.41 13.37
N ASN A 558 14.12 -17.39 12.69
CA ASN A 558 12.93 -18.12 13.13
C ASN A 558 13.16 -19.63 13.19
N ARG A 559 13.93 -20.17 12.25
CA ARG A 559 14.34 -21.58 12.22
C ARG A 559 15.04 -22.00 13.51
N ILE A 560 16.03 -21.22 13.94
CA ILE A 560 16.89 -21.53 15.10
C ILE A 560 16.22 -21.16 16.43
N LEU A 561 15.44 -20.07 16.46
CA LEU A 561 14.89 -19.50 17.70
C LEU A 561 13.46 -19.95 18.03
N ILE A 562 12.70 -20.47 17.06
CA ILE A 562 11.26 -20.81 17.23
C ILE A 562 10.88 -22.15 16.62
N ILE A 563 11.27 -22.44 15.37
CA ILE A 563 10.77 -23.63 14.64
C ILE A 563 11.44 -24.91 15.14
N GLN A 564 12.75 -24.88 15.45
CA GLN A 564 13.49 -26.02 16.01
C GLN A 564 13.15 -26.30 17.49
N ASP A 565 12.94 -25.24 18.29
CA ASP A 565 12.46 -25.34 19.67
C ASP A 565 11.55 -24.14 19.98
N SER A 566 10.24 -24.39 19.99
CA SER A 566 9.24 -23.35 20.26
C SER A 566 8.98 -23.13 21.75
N SER A 567 9.65 -23.84 22.68
CA SER A 567 9.30 -23.82 24.10
C SER A 567 9.34 -22.42 24.73
N ARG A 568 10.43 -21.66 24.49
CA ARG A 568 10.59 -20.27 24.96
C ARG A 568 9.59 -19.32 24.30
N PHE A 569 9.39 -19.46 22.98
CA PHE A 569 8.39 -18.71 22.23
C PHE A 569 6.96 -18.94 22.75
N ASN A 570 6.59 -20.19 23.04
CA ASN A 570 5.24 -20.55 23.48
C ASN A 570 4.91 -19.97 24.87
N GLU A 571 5.88 -19.94 25.80
CA GLU A 571 5.68 -19.29 27.11
C GLU A 571 5.63 -17.74 26.99
N ILE A 572 6.40 -17.13 26.08
CA ILE A 572 6.29 -15.69 25.77
C ILE A 572 4.93 -15.35 25.14
N LEU A 573 4.50 -16.11 24.12
CA LEU A 573 3.20 -15.98 23.47
C LEU A 573 2.05 -16.09 24.49
N LYS A 574 2.11 -17.07 25.37
CA LYS A 574 1.17 -17.30 26.48
C LYS A 574 1.13 -16.15 27.48
N TYR A 575 2.29 -15.56 27.82
CA TYR A 575 2.35 -14.38 28.67
C TYR A 575 1.71 -13.16 27.98
N ILE A 576 2.04 -12.90 26.71
CA ILE A 576 1.47 -11.77 25.94
C ILE A 576 -0.06 -11.94 25.83
N VAL A 577 -0.56 -13.13 25.47
CA VAL A 577 -2.01 -13.41 25.40
C VAL A 577 -2.70 -13.13 26.74
N ASN A 578 -2.13 -13.58 27.86
CA ASN A 578 -2.77 -13.44 29.17
C ASN A 578 -2.73 -12.02 29.76
N GLU A 579 -1.64 -11.27 29.55
CA GLU A 579 -1.45 -9.95 30.20
C GLU A 579 -1.67 -8.75 29.25
N VAL A 580 -1.72 -8.97 27.93
CA VAL A 580 -1.79 -7.91 26.90
C VAL A 580 -2.81 -8.21 25.81
N PHE A 581 -2.60 -9.23 24.99
CA PHE A 581 -3.44 -9.60 23.85
C PHE A 581 -4.63 -10.47 24.29
N ASN A 582 -5.48 -9.89 25.12
CA ASN A 582 -6.78 -10.44 25.49
C ASN A 582 -7.88 -9.38 25.31
N PRO A 583 -9.10 -9.76 24.92
CA PRO A 583 -10.23 -8.84 24.77
C PRO A 583 -10.49 -7.96 26.00
N ALA A 584 -10.38 -8.51 27.22
CA ALA A 584 -10.57 -7.78 28.48
C ALA A 584 -9.57 -6.62 28.68
N THR A 585 -8.41 -6.66 28.02
CA THR A 585 -7.39 -5.63 28.05
C THR A 585 -7.46 -4.71 26.83
N LEU A 586 -7.61 -5.27 25.62
CA LEU A 586 -7.58 -4.50 24.38
C LEU A 586 -8.90 -3.80 24.06
N PHE A 587 -10.07 -4.40 24.30
CA PHE A 587 -11.35 -3.76 23.95
C PHE A 587 -11.53 -2.41 24.68
N PRO A 588 -11.31 -2.29 26.01
CA PRO A 588 -11.41 -1.01 26.69
C PRO A 588 -10.39 0.05 26.21
N ARG A 589 -9.24 -0.37 25.68
CA ARG A 589 -8.24 0.56 25.11
C ARG A 589 -8.65 1.01 23.70
N ILE A 590 -9.23 0.12 22.90
CA ILE A 590 -9.85 0.47 21.62
C ILE A 590 -10.98 1.47 21.86
N ASP A 591 -11.83 1.24 22.87
CA ASP A 591 -12.91 2.17 23.24
C ASP A 591 -12.37 3.55 23.70
N GLU A 592 -11.33 3.58 24.55
CA GLU A 592 -10.69 4.83 25.01
C GLU A 592 -10.09 5.62 23.83
N LEU A 593 -9.37 4.95 22.92
CA LEU A 593 -8.78 5.57 21.74
C LEU A 593 -9.83 6.02 20.71
N LYS A 594 -10.82 5.17 20.41
CA LYS A 594 -11.94 5.47 19.51
C LYS A 594 -12.70 6.70 20.00
N GLN A 595 -13.03 6.76 21.29
CA GLN A 595 -13.69 7.93 21.90
C GLN A 595 -12.79 9.18 21.86
N PHE A 596 -11.48 9.03 22.06
CA PHE A 596 -10.52 10.15 22.04
C PHE A 596 -10.36 10.78 20.65
N ILE A 597 -10.29 9.97 19.58
CA ILE A 597 -10.09 10.48 18.22
C ILE A 597 -11.39 10.83 17.49
N LYS A 598 -12.56 10.29 17.90
CA LYS A 598 -13.85 10.46 17.19
C LYS A 598 -14.16 11.90 16.74
N PRO A 599 -14.04 12.95 17.59
CA PRO A 599 -14.35 14.33 17.17
C PRO A 599 -13.42 14.87 16.07
N PHE A 600 -12.23 14.29 15.92
CA PHE A 600 -11.24 14.68 14.91
C PHE A 600 -11.41 13.85 13.63
N ILE A 601 -11.86 12.60 13.74
CA ILE A 601 -12.32 11.79 12.61
C ILE A 601 -13.58 12.40 11.99
N GLU A 602 -14.55 12.85 12.79
CA GLU A 602 -15.75 13.55 12.30
C GLU A 602 -15.38 14.79 11.46
N LEU A 603 -14.31 15.51 11.82
CA LEU A 603 -13.75 16.58 11.01
C LEU A 603 -13.01 16.06 9.77
N ASP A 604 -12.21 14.99 9.88
CA ASP A 604 -11.48 14.34 8.78
C ASP A 604 -12.41 13.77 7.69
N LYS A 605 -13.62 13.35 8.09
CA LYS A 605 -14.68 12.83 7.21
C LYS A 605 -15.72 13.88 6.81
N THR A 606 -15.50 15.16 7.12
CA THR A 606 -16.36 16.27 6.66
C THR A 606 -15.71 16.96 5.45
N PRO A 607 -16.27 16.82 4.23
CA PRO A 607 -15.75 17.51 3.06
C PRO A 607 -16.04 19.02 3.13
N ASN A 608 -15.21 19.81 2.45
CA ASN A 608 -15.37 21.25 2.34
C ASN A 608 -16.48 21.64 1.33
N SER A 609 -16.70 22.94 1.11
CA SER A 609 -17.71 23.45 0.16
C SER A 609 -17.46 23.12 -1.31
N GLU A 610 -16.30 22.55 -1.65
CA GLU A 610 -15.92 22.08 -2.99
C GLU A 610 -15.98 20.55 -3.10
N GLY A 611 -16.40 19.85 -2.03
CA GLY A 611 -16.47 18.39 -1.95
C GLY A 611 -15.18 17.70 -1.52
N LYS A 612 -14.08 18.43 -1.26
CA LYS A 612 -12.77 17.85 -0.93
C LYS A 612 -12.62 17.60 0.57
N PHE A 613 -12.09 16.43 0.93
CA PHE A 613 -11.79 16.07 2.33
C PHE A 613 -10.51 16.75 2.84
N PRO A 614 -10.36 16.98 4.16
CA PRO A 614 -9.12 17.47 4.75
C PRO A 614 -7.90 16.64 4.34
N GLY A 615 -6.89 17.32 3.79
CA GLY A 615 -5.66 16.67 3.32
C GLY A 615 -5.79 15.91 2.00
N GLN A 616 -6.92 15.96 1.30
CA GLN A 616 -7.04 15.50 -0.09
C GLN A 616 -6.19 16.39 -1.00
N ILE A 617 -4.91 16.06 -1.14
CA ILE A 617 -3.94 16.78 -1.95
C ILE A 617 -3.67 16.04 -3.26
N ASN A 618 -3.63 14.71 -3.24
CA ASN A 618 -3.61 13.94 -4.48
C ASN A 618 -5.04 13.92 -5.05
N GLU A 619 -5.22 14.58 -6.19
CA GLU A 619 -6.51 14.67 -6.89
C GLU A 619 -6.73 13.56 -7.93
N SER A 620 -5.79 12.62 -8.10
CA SER A 620 -5.94 11.44 -8.97
C SER A 620 -6.66 10.26 -8.29
N ASN A 621 -7.04 10.42 -7.02
CA ASN A 621 -7.68 9.39 -6.20
C ASN A 621 -8.65 10.10 -5.22
N ASP A 622 -9.81 9.51 -4.98
CA ASP A 622 -10.85 10.00 -4.07
C ASP A 622 -11.27 8.95 -3.02
N LYS A 623 -10.58 7.79 -2.96
CA LYS A 623 -10.86 6.71 -2.01
C LYS A 623 -10.60 7.13 -0.56
N PHE A 624 -11.67 7.45 0.16
CA PHE A 624 -11.72 7.64 1.61
C PHE A 624 -12.80 6.74 2.22
N TYR A 625 -12.49 6.06 3.33
CA TYR A 625 -13.49 5.38 4.14
C TYR A 625 -14.51 6.35 4.71
N SER A 626 -15.78 5.96 4.74
CA SER A 626 -16.88 6.65 5.41
C SER A 626 -16.75 6.65 6.94
N MET A 627 -17.65 7.36 7.61
CA MET A 627 -17.76 7.34 9.07
C MET A 627 -18.20 5.97 9.61
N ASP A 628 -19.06 5.27 8.86
CA ASP A 628 -19.62 3.98 9.28
C ASP A 628 -18.62 2.84 9.07
N GLU A 629 -17.78 2.90 8.03
CA GLU A 629 -16.62 2.00 7.89
C GLU A 629 -15.60 2.20 9.01
N TRP A 630 -15.32 3.45 9.41
CA TRP A 630 -14.44 3.76 10.54
C TRP A 630 -15.00 3.22 11.88
N ASP A 631 -16.29 3.47 12.14
CA ASP A 631 -16.92 3.04 13.39
C ASP A 631 -17.10 1.51 13.42
N GLY A 632 -17.44 0.87 12.30
CA GLY A 632 -17.58 -0.59 12.17
C GLY A 632 -16.25 -1.35 12.19
N ASN A 633 -15.21 -0.88 11.49
CA ASN A 633 -13.92 -1.55 11.44
C ASN A 633 -13.09 -1.39 12.72
N SER A 634 -13.41 -0.40 13.57
CA SER A 634 -12.91 -0.37 14.96
C SER A 634 -13.62 -1.37 15.89
N GLU A 635 -14.69 -2.02 15.41
CA GLU A 635 -15.50 -3.02 16.12
C GLU A 635 -15.36 -4.40 15.45
N PHE A 636 -16.43 -4.89 14.82
CA PHE A 636 -16.58 -6.25 14.32
C PHE A 636 -16.98 -6.33 12.82
N THR A 637 -16.73 -5.26 12.06
CA THR A 637 -17.05 -5.21 10.62
C THR A 637 -15.77 -5.26 9.78
N SER A 638 -15.61 -6.35 9.03
CA SER A 638 -14.62 -6.46 7.95
C SER A 638 -14.93 -5.46 6.82
N VAL A 639 -13.91 -4.82 6.24
CA VAL A 639 -14.01 -3.94 5.06
C VAL A 639 -12.87 -4.22 4.07
N TYR A 640 -12.97 -3.74 2.83
CA TYR A 640 -11.95 -3.95 1.80
C TYR A 640 -11.09 -2.71 1.55
N THR A 641 -9.77 -2.89 1.62
CA THR A 641 -8.75 -1.84 1.74
C THR A 641 -7.64 -2.00 0.71
N ASP A 642 -7.99 -2.52 -0.48
CA ASP A 642 -7.06 -3.20 -1.41
C ASP A 642 -6.55 -4.57 -0.85
N ARG A 643 -6.57 -4.72 0.48
CA ARG A 643 -6.47 -5.99 1.22
C ARG A 643 -7.73 -6.27 2.03
N TYR A 644 -7.85 -7.49 2.54
CA TYR A 644 -8.91 -7.85 3.49
C TYR A 644 -8.61 -7.21 4.85
N SER A 645 -9.46 -6.29 5.34
CA SER A 645 -9.27 -5.63 6.64
C SER A 645 -10.35 -6.07 7.63
N TYR A 646 -9.98 -6.93 8.57
CA TYR A 646 -10.88 -7.35 9.66
C TYR A 646 -11.25 -6.18 10.58
N GLY A 647 -12.42 -6.23 11.21
CA GLY A 647 -12.72 -5.34 12.33
C GLY A 647 -11.74 -5.62 13.48
N ILE A 648 -11.18 -4.59 14.14
CA ILE A 648 -10.08 -4.78 15.10
C ILE A 648 -10.49 -5.68 16.28
N LYS A 649 -11.71 -5.52 16.81
CA LYS A 649 -12.21 -6.39 17.90
C LYS A 649 -12.55 -7.80 17.41
N GLN A 650 -13.05 -7.93 16.16
CA GLN A 650 -13.24 -9.20 15.46
C GLN A 650 -11.90 -9.94 15.27
N TRP A 651 -10.86 -9.28 14.80
CA TRP A 651 -9.52 -9.85 14.68
C TRP A 651 -9.03 -10.39 16.02
N ILE A 652 -9.07 -9.55 17.07
CA ILE A 652 -8.58 -9.90 18.40
C ILE A 652 -9.35 -11.11 18.97
N ILE A 653 -10.70 -11.16 18.89
CA ILE A 653 -11.45 -12.30 19.45
C ILE A 653 -11.20 -13.60 18.67
N LEU A 654 -11.08 -13.51 17.34
CA LEU A 654 -10.80 -14.66 16.47
C LEU A 654 -9.39 -15.22 16.72
N LYS A 655 -8.37 -14.36 16.74
CA LYS A 655 -6.98 -14.75 16.98
C LYS A 655 -6.76 -15.23 18.42
N TYR A 656 -7.35 -14.56 19.42
CA TYR A 656 -7.32 -14.99 20.82
C TYR A 656 -7.84 -16.43 20.94
N ARG A 657 -9.06 -16.71 20.47
CA ARG A 657 -9.64 -18.07 20.49
C ARG A 657 -8.78 -19.09 19.75
N ASN A 658 -8.21 -18.74 18.58
CA ASN A 658 -7.31 -19.62 17.86
C ASN A 658 -6.09 -20.00 18.69
N VAL A 659 -5.39 -19.01 19.23
CA VAL A 659 -4.12 -19.21 19.97
C VAL A 659 -4.37 -19.93 21.29
N CYS A 660 -5.43 -19.58 22.03
CA CYS A 660 -5.84 -20.30 23.23
C CYS A 660 -6.04 -21.81 22.99
N ASN A 661 -6.77 -22.16 21.91
CA ASN A 661 -7.04 -23.54 21.53
C ASN A 661 -5.80 -24.28 20.99
N ASN A 662 -4.97 -23.62 20.17
CA ASN A 662 -3.81 -24.25 19.52
C ASN A 662 -2.59 -24.41 20.43
N TYR A 663 -2.43 -23.53 21.43
CA TYR A 663 -1.28 -23.51 22.34
C TYR A 663 -1.63 -23.94 23.78
N ASN A 664 -2.87 -24.39 24.03
CA ASN A 664 -3.37 -24.85 25.32
C ASN A 664 -3.13 -23.81 26.44
N ILE A 665 -3.58 -22.58 26.20
CA ILE A 665 -3.50 -21.48 27.16
C ILE A 665 -4.81 -21.41 27.96
N GLU A 666 -4.71 -21.22 29.28
CA GLU A 666 -5.87 -21.00 30.14
C GLU A 666 -6.39 -19.56 29.94
N CYS A 667 -7.37 -19.44 29.04
CA CYS A 667 -7.98 -18.18 28.60
C CYS A 667 -9.35 -17.92 29.25
N ASP A 668 -9.81 -16.68 29.22
CA ASP A 668 -11.07 -16.26 29.86
C ASP A 668 -12.28 -16.97 29.22
N PRO A 669 -13.04 -17.79 29.97
CA PRO A 669 -14.19 -18.52 29.46
C PRO A 669 -15.29 -17.64 28.82
N PHE A 670 -15.43 -16.38 29.22
CA PHE A 670 -16.40 -15.46 28.63
C PHE A 670 -16.07 -15.17 27.17
N TYR A 671 -14.79 -14.89 26.87
CA TYR A 671 -14.34 -14.61 25.52
C TYR A 671 -14.15 -15.88 24.67
N MET A 672 -13.96 -17.04 25.31
CA MET A 672 -13.96 -18.34 24.63
C MET A 672 -15.38 -18.82 24.21
N ASP A 673 -16.46 -18.22 24.71
CA ASP A 673 -17.82 -18.58 24.29
C ASP A 673 -18.19 -17.96 22.94
N ASN A 674 -18.31 -18.82 21.92
CA ASN A 674 -18.73 -18.44 20.56
C ASN A 674 -20.17 -17.90 20.48
N ASN A 675 -21.02 -18.07 21.51
CA ASN A 675 -22.36 -17.50 21.53
C ASN A 675 -22.36 -15.99 21.88
N ILE A 676 -21.31 -15.49 22.56
CA ILE A 676 -21.24 -14.10 23.03
C ILE A 676 -20.67 -13.17 21.94
N TYR A 677 -19.70 -13.66 21.18
CA TYR A 677 -19.25 -13.05 19.92
C TYR A 677 -19.27 -14.14 18.85
N PRO A 678 -20.30 -14.23 18.00
CA PRO A 678 -20.36 -15.24 16.95
C PRO A 678 -19.25 -15.04 15.92
N ILE A 679 -18.69 -16.16 15.46
CA ILE A 679 -17.81 -16.15 14.29
C ILE A 679 -18.71 -16.03 13.06
N ILE A 680 -18.83 -14.82 12.53
CA ILE A 680 -19.28 -14.63 11.16
C ILE A 680 -18.11 -15.10 10.28
N GLU A 681 -18.28 -16.22 9.58
CA GLU A 681 -17.38 -16.53 8.47
C GLU A 681 -17.83 -15.68 7.28
N ASP A 682 -17.07 -14.61 7.05
CA ASP A 682 -17.30 -13.65 5.98
C ASP A 682 -17.09 -14.34 4.61
N ASN A 683 -18.17 -14.94 4.09
CA ASN A 683 -18.26 -15.49 2.72
C ASN A 683 -18.26 -14.35 1.69
N VAL A 684 -17.15 -13.62 1.61
CA VAL A 684 -16.90 -12.69 0.51
C VAL A 684 -16.48 -13.51 -0.70
N ASP A 685 -17.43 -13.70 -1.62
CA ASP A 685 -17.14 -14.22 -2.95
C ASP A 685 -16.33 -13.13 -3.69
N ASP A 686 -15.13 -13.47 -4.19
CA ASP A 686 -14.19 -12.49 -4.80
C ASP A 686 -14.81 -11.69 -5.96
N ASN A 687 -15.94 -12.16 -6.50
CA ASN A 687 -16.69 -11.55 -7.60
C ASN A 687 -17.58 -10.37 -7.18
N ASP A 688 -18.09 -10.32 -5.94
CA ASP A 688 -19.09 -9.31 -5.53
C ASP A 688 -18.47 -7.94 -5.20
N ILE A 689 -17.15 -7.88 -4.96
CA ILE A 689 -16.42 -6.67 -4.53
C ILE A 689 -16.52 -5.52 -5.57
N TYR A 690 -16.74 -5.83 -6.85
CA TYR A 690 -16.92 -4.82 -7.91
C TYR A 690 -18.36 -4.32 -8.09
N SER A 691 -19.35 -4.82 -7.33
CA SER A 691 -20.76 -4.51 -7.59
C SER A 691 -21.70 -4.57 -6.37
N SER A 692 -21.44 -3.82 -5.29
CA SER A 692 -22.56 -3.24 -4.51
C SER A 692 -22.18 -2.09 -3.58
N THR A 693 -22.90 -0.97 -3.72
CA THR A 693 -23.30 -0.17 -2.56
C THR A 693 -24.38 -0.96 -1.82
N ILE A 694 -24.05 -1.59 -0.69
CA ILE A 694 -25.02 -2.33 0.11
C ILE A 694 -25.79 -1.35 1.01
N ASP A 695 -27.07 -1.12 0.71
CA ASP A 695 -28.02 -0.50 1.65
C ASP A 695 -28.18 -1.44 2.86
N SER A 696 -27.57 -1.06 3.99
CA SER A 696 -27.47 -1.89 5.19
C SER A 696 -28.69 -1.79 6.12
N GLU A 697 -29.90 -2.12 5.61
CA GLU A 697 -31.05 -2.45 6.47
C GLU A 697 -30.88 -3.83 7.17
N ILE A 698 -29.82 -3.96 7.97
CA ILE A 698 -29.64 -5.03 8.95
C ILE A 698 -30.01 -4.46 10.33
N SER A 699 -31.15 -4.87 10.86
CA SER A 699 -31.71 -4.31 12.10
C SER A 699 -30.92 -4.72 13.35
N THR A 700 -30.07 -3.80 13.79
CA THR A 700 -29.25 -3.90 15.02
C THR A 700 -30.08 -4.14 16.29
N GLU A 701 -31.37 -3.78 16.29
CA GLU A 701 -32.30 -4.03 17.40
C GLU A 701 -32.36 -5.50 17.83
N SER A 702 -32.28 -6.45 16.87
CA SER A 702 -32.39 -7.89 17.14
C SER A 702 -31.26 -8.47 18.00
N ILE A 703 -30.10 -7.80 18.08
CA ILE A 703 -28.97 -8.19 18.93
C ILE A 703 -29.16 -7.65 20.35
N PHE A 704 -29.85 -6.52 20.52
CA PHE A 704 -30.04 -5.87 21.82
C PHE A 704 -31.19 -6.45 22.66
N GLU A 705 -32.25 -7.00 22.05
CA GLU A 705 -33.40 -7.54 22.81
C GLU A 705 -32.97 -8.63 23.82
N ASN A 706 -32.03 -9.51 23.44
CA ASN A 706 -31.52 -10.58 24.31
C ASN A 706 -30.64 -10.11 25.49
N LEU A 707 -30.30 -8.82 25.59
CA LEU A 707 -29.44 -8.28 26.66
C LEU A 707 -30.23 -7.61 27.80
N THR A 708 -31.55 -7.49 27.69
CA THR A 708 -32.36 -6.70 28.65
C THR A 708 -32.92 -7.45 29.85
N GLU A 709 -32.78 -8.78 29.94
CA GLU A 709 -33.39 -9.60 30.99
C GLU A 709 -32.42 -10.11 32.10
N PHE A 710 -31.53 -9.23 32.60
CA PHE A 710 -30.79 -9.50 33.85
C PHE A 710 -30.93 -8.37 34.88
N SER A 711 -31.66 -8.63 35.97
CA SER A 711 -31.84 -7.69 37.07
C SER A 711 -30.63 -7.67 38.03
N PHE A 712 -29.91 -6.56 38.08
CA PHE A 712 -28.91 -6.30 39.13
C PHE A 712 -29.62 -5.90 40.44
N GLU A 713 -29.54 -6.75 41.47
CA GLU A 713 -29.96 -6.37 42.83
C GLU A 713 -28.99 -5.34 43.41
N THR A 714 -29.46 -4.13 43.67
CA THR A 714 -28.67 -3.07 44.32
C THR A 714 -28.58 -3.28 45.84
N PRO A 715 -27.37 -3.41 46.42
CA PRO A 715 -27.21 -3.47 47.87
C PRO A 715 -27.67 -2.16 48.53
N THR A 716 -28.53 -2.25 49.53
CA THR A 716 -29.00 -1.07 50.30
C THR A 716 -28.02 -0.79 51.44
N GLU A 717 -27.15 0.21 51.29
CA GLU A 717 -26.30 0.65 52.40
C GLU A 717 -27.12 1.36 53.48
N THR A 718 -26.90 0.95 54.74
CA THR A 718 -27.54 1.57 55.91
C THR A 718 -26.60 2.58 56.54
N ILE A 719 -26.96 3.86 56.50
CA ILE A 719 -26.15 4.94 57.08
C ILE A 719 -26.16 4.84 58.61
N SER A 720 -24.97 4.96 59.23
CA SER A 720 -24.81 5.18 60.67
C SER A 720 -23.84 6.34 60.90
N GLU A 721 -24.26 7.30 61.72
CA GLU A 721 -23.56 8.58 61.92
C GLU A 721 -22.39 8.47 62.89
N TYR A 722 -21.36 9.33 62.70
CA TYR A 722 -20.58 9.97 63.77
C TYR A 722 -19.91 11.25 63.20
N PRO A 723 -19.44 12.20 64.03
CA PRO A 723 -20.05 13.53 63.99
C PRO A 723 -19.24 14.62 63.27
N THR A 724 -19.96 15.65 62.86
CA THR A 724 -19.45 16.93 62.35
C THR A 724 -18.82 17.78 63.46
N GLU A 725 -17.77 18.54 63.13
CA GLU A 725 -17.56 19.88 63.71
C GLU A 725 -17.66 20.93 62.59
N SER A 726 -18.40 22.01 62.89
CA SER A 726 -18.64 23.18 62.03
C SER A 726 -17.49 24.21 62.20
N ILE A 727 -17.35 25.27 61.39
CA ILE A 727 -18.11 26.54 61.30
C ILE A 727 -17.41 27.33 60.15
N SER A 728 -18.00 28.25 59.35
CA SER A 728 -19.26 29.01 59.39
C SER A 728 -19.93 29.14 58.00
N GLU A 729 -21.20 29.50 58.00
CA GLU A 729 -22.00 29.89 56.82
C GLU A 729 -21.50 31.21 56.18
N TYR A 730 -21.90 31.48 54.94
CA TYR A 730 -23.00 32.43 54.68
C TYR A 730 -23.72 32.11 53.36
N GLN A 731 -24.82 32.82 53.06
CA GLN A 731 -26.00 32.23 52.42
C GLN A 731 -26.08 32.34 50.88
N THR A 732 -26.93 31.48 50.35
CA THR A 732 -27.53 31.43 49.00
C THR A 732 -28.26 32.72 48.59
N GLU A 733 -28.30 32.98 47.29
CA GLU A 733 -29.56 33.17 46.56
C GLU A 733 -29.39 32.80 45.07
N GLU A 734 -30.45 32.35 44.41
CA GLU A 734 -30.45 31.92 43.00
C GLU A 734 -30.99 33.02 42.08
N THR A 735 -30.32 33.27 40.95
CA THR A 735 -30.96 33.76 39.71
C THR A 735 -30.23 33.23 38.49
N ASN A 736 -30.98 32.67 37.52
CA ASN A 736 -30.45 32.31 36.20
C ASN A 736 -30.16 33.58 35.38
N GLU A 737 -29.01 33.63 34.69
CA GLU A 737 -28.86 34.47 33.51
C GLU A 737 -27.85 33.85 32.52
N ASN A 738 -28.24 33.76 31.24
CA ASN A 738 -27.36 33.30 30.16
C ASN A 738 -26.50 34.48 29.68
N ILE A 739 -25.19 34.45 29.93
CA ILE A 739 -24.25 35.38 29.30
C ILE A 739 -23.09 34.60 28.67
N THR A 740 -22.94 34.78 27.36
CA THR A 740 -21.77 34.35 26.60
C THR A 740 -20.62 35.34 26.79
N SER A 741 -19.52 34.90 27.39
CA SER A 741 -18.26 35.65 27.36
C SER A 741 -17.05 34.71 27.27
N SER A 742 -16.44 34.66 26.09
CA SER A 742 -15.09 34.13 25.91
C SER A 742 -14.09 35.10 26.56
N VAL A 743 -13.47 34.70 27.67
CA VAL A 743 -12.33 35.41 28.24
C VAL A 743 -11.06 34.90 27.54
N ILE A 744 -10.31 35.82 26.95
CA ILE A 744 -8.97 35.56 26.44
C ILE A 744 -8.00 36.00 27.54
N GLU A 745 -7.13 35.10 27.98
CA GLU A 745 -5.97 35.41 28.83
C GLU A 745 -4.67 35.16 28.03
N ASP A 746 -3.58 35.81 28.44
CA ASP A 746 -2.53 36.29 27.54
C ASP A 746 -1.63 35.24 26.87
N GLU A 747 -1.08 35.62 25.71
CA GLU A 747 -0.06 34.87 24.97
C GLU A 747 1.27 34.82 25.74
N THR A 748 1.78 33.62 26.03
CA THR A 748 3.16 33.42 26.50
C THR A 748 4.04 32.94 25.36
N VAL A 749 4.87 33.85 24.83
CA VAL A 749 5.90 33.56 23.82
C VAL A 749 7.16 33.05 24.52
N TYR A 750 7.78 32.01 23.97
CA TYR A 750 9.14 31.60 24.33
C TYR A 750 10.11 32.14 23.27
N ASP A 751 11.09 32.92 23.70
CA ASP A 751 12.28 33.27 22.92
C ASP A 751 13.49 32.55 23.52
N VAL A 752 14.47 32.20 22.69
CA VAL A 752 15.69 31.48 23.08
C VAL A 752 16.87 32.45 22.98
N ASP A 753 17.45 32.81 24.12
CA ASP A 753 18.61 33.70 24.19
C ASP A 753 19.90 33.01 23.69
N VAL A 754 20.70 33.74 22.90
CA VAL A 754 22.00 33.29 22.39
C VAL A 754 23.12 34.09 23.05
N PRO A 755 24.11 33.45 23.72
CA PRO A 755 25.25 34.15 24.30
C PRO A 755 26.09 34.87 23.24
N THR A 756 26.44 36.14 23.48
CA THR A 756 27.18 36.95 22.51
C THR A 756 28.69 36.84 22.70
N SER A 757 29.40 36.47 21.63
CA SER A 757 30.81 36.77 21.33
C SER A 757 31.87 36.66 22.45
N ILE A 758 32.80 35.72 22.28
CA ILE A 758 34.21 35.96 22.60
C ILE A 758 34.98 35.91 21.28
N THR A 759 35.82 36.92 21.06
CA THR A 759 36.79 37.01 19.97
C THR A 759 38.09 36.34 20.39
N ASP A 760 38.74 35.62 19.47
CA ASP A 760 40.20 35.57 19.40
C ASP A 760 40.61 35.49 17.92
N ASP A 761 41.59 36.30 17.53
CA ASP A 761 42.26 36.23 16.23
C ASP A 761 43.35 35.15 16.29
N GLU A 762 43.50 34.32 15.25
CA GLU A 762 44.85 33.98 14.79
C GLU A 762 44.87 33.66 13.28
N SER A 763 45.96 34.03 12.63
CA SER A 763 46.15 34.05 11.17
C SER A 763 46.88 32.81 10.65
N PHE A 764 46.87 32.57 9.32
CA PHE A 764 48.11 32.56 8.51
C PHE A 764 47.84 32.48 6.98
N SER A 765 48.79 33.01 6.18
CA SER A 765 49.12 32.82 4.73
C SER A 765 48.06 32.35 3.72
N GLU A 766 47.82 32.97 2.55
CA GLU A 766 48.72 33.49 1.47
C GLU A 766 49.30 32.42 0.50
N GLU A 767 49.75 32.88 -0.69
CA GLU A 767 50.12 32.19 -1.95
C GLU A 767 48.89 31.84 -2.85
N ASP A 768 48.51 32.63 -3.87
CA ASP A 768 49.11 32.95 -5.20
C ASP A 768 48.45 32.09 -6.33
N GLU A 769 48.31 32.47 -7.61
CA GLU A 769 48.95 33.51 -8.45
C GLU A 769 47.96 34.38 -9.31
N GLU A 770 48.56 35.44 -9.87
CA GLU A 770 48.26 36.36 -10.98
C GLU A 770 47.68 35.80 -12.33
N GLU A 771 47.29 36.55 -13.39
CA GLU A 771 47.06 38.00 -13.62
C GLU A 771 46.02 38.27 -14.77
N VAL A 772 45.25 39.37 -14.64
CA VAL A 772 44.87 40.37 -15.69
C VAL A 772 43.87 40.13 -16.84
N GLY A 773 42.90 41.06 -16.90
CA GLY A 773 42.04 41.40 -18.06
C GLY A 773 41.53 42.86 -18.03
N LYS A 774 42.43 43.83 -17.77
CA LYS A 774 42.18 45.28 -17.49
C LYS A 774 41.68 46.03 -18.77
N VAL A 775 40.74 47.01 -18.86
CA VAL A 775 39.75 47.74 -18.00
C VAL A 775 38.80 48.60 -18.90
N LYS A 776 37.46 48.77 -18.63
CA LYS A 776 36.68 50.02 -18.97
C LYS A 776 35.29 50.20 -18.30
N THR A 777 34.91 51.46 -18.05
CA THR A 777 33.75 51.90 -17.22
C THR A 777 32.67 52.70 -17.98
N VAL A 778 31.41 52.58 -17.53
CA VAL A 778 30.33 53.60 -17.64
C VAL A 778 29.56 53.60 -16.30
N SER A 779 28.83 54.66 -15.96
CA SER A 779 28.26 54.90 -14.62
C SER A 779 26.81 55.42 -14.64
N LEU A 780 26.21 55.58 -13.44
CA LEU A 780 24.82 55.95 -13.12
C LEU A 780 23.80 54.79 -13.28
N SER A 781 22.76 54.66 -12.42
CA SER A 781 22.34 55.50 -11.28
C SER A 781 21.71 54.66 -10.14
N SER A 782 21.63 55.26 -8.96
CA SER A 782 21.12 54.67 -7.72
C SER A 782 19.60 54.55 -7.66
N ILE A 783 19.10 53.40 -7.19
CA ILE A 783 17.93 53.32 -6.32
C ILE A 783 18.30 52.47 -5.11
N ILE A 784 17.94 52.94 -3.91
CA ILE A 784 18.03 52.14 -2.68
C ILE A 784 16.65 51.51 -2.46
N SER A 785 16.59 50.19 -2.35
CA SER A 785 15.53 49.50 -1.62
C SER A 785 16.17 48.60 -0.58
N MET A 786 15.66 48.65 0.65
CA MET A 786 16.15 47.83 1.76
C MET A 786 15.50 46.45 1.66
N SER A 787 16.26 45.41 1.27
CA SER A 787 15.81 44.03 1.42
C SER A 787 15.91 43.62 2.88
N THR A 788 14.86 43.91 3.66
CA THR A 788 14.69 43.37 5.01
C THR A 788 14.64 41.84 4.93
N LYS A 789 15.75 41.20 5.32
CA LYS A 789 15.95 39.74 5.26
C LYS A 789 15.04 39.07 6.29
N LEU A 790 13.81 38.74 5.90
CA LEU A 790 12.81 38.13 6.78
C LEU A 790 13.28 36.75 7.26
N SER A 791 13.64 36.65 8.54
CA SER A 791 13.83 35.37 9.23
C SER A 791 12.47 34.73 9.47
N LYS A 792 12.19 33.59 8.82
CA LYS A 792 10.97 32.79 9.06
C LYS A 792 10.96 32.34 10.53
N LYS A 793 10.01 32.84 11.35
CA LYS A 793 9.77 32.35 12.72
C LYS A 793 8.61 31.36 12.70
N ILE A 794 8.87 30.08 12.96
CA ILE A 794 7.82 29.06 13.15
C ILE A 794 7.28 29.19 14.57
N THR A 795 5.97 29.27 14.74
CA THR A 795 5.32 29.48 16.04
C THR A 795 4.46 28.27 16.42
N ILE A 796 4.94 27.45 17.36
CA ILE A 796 4.16 26.36 17.95
C ILE A 796 3.14 26.97 18.91
N THR A 797 1.85 26.93 18.56
CA THR A 797 0.78 27.57 19.34
C THR A 797 -0.02 26.51 20.12
N LYS A 798 -0.03 26.57 21.45
CA LYS A 798 -0.62 25.51 22.31
C LYS A 798 -2.10 25.75 22.62
N THR A 799 -2.97 25.55 21.62
CA THR A 799 -4.43 25.56 21.83
C THR A 799 -4.88 24.33 22.64
N LYS A 800 -5.35 24.51 23.88
CA LYS A 800 -5.87 23.42 24.72
C LYS A 800 -7.38 23.22 24.55
N THR A 801 -7.79 22.27 23.72
CA THR A 801 -9.15 21.69 23.80
C THR A 801 -9.21 20.69 24.94
N LYS A 802 -9.42 21.15 26.18
CA LYS A 802 -9.35 20.30 27.38
C LYS A 802 -10.69 19.59 27.65
N ILE A 803 -10.81 18.34 27.18
CA ILE A 803 -11.85 17.42 27.67
C ILE A 803 -11.52 17.05 29.12
N VAL A 804 -12.41 17.32 30.08
CA VAL A 804 -12.12 17.17 31.51
C VAL A 804 -12.62 15.82 32.05
N ILE A 805 -11.82 14.76 31.85
CA ILE A 805 -11.95 13.51 32.59
C ILE A 805 -11.16 13.63 33.90
N LYS A 806 -11.82 13.47 35.06
CA LYS A 806 -11.17 13.54 36.39
C LYS A 806 -10.50 12.21 36.77
N LYS A 807 -9.26 11.97 36.34
CA LYS A 807 -8.35 10.98 36.97
C LYS A 807 -7.56 11.67 38.12
N LYS A 808 -7.25 10.94 39.20
CA LYS A 808 -6.46 11.45 40.35
C LYS A 808 -4.97 11.42 40.02
N TYR A 809 -4.25 12.54 40.19
CA TYR A 809 -2.79 12.53 40.16
C TYR A 809 -2.22 11.89 41.43
N CYS A 810 -1.33 10.91 41.27
CA CYS A 810 -0.47 10.42 42.33
C CYS A 810 0.68 11.42 42.57
N LYS A 811 1.07 11.58 43.83
CA LYS A 811 2.21 12.40 44.24
C LYS A 811 3.26 11.48 44.84
N LEU A 812 4.48 11.54 44.32
CA LEU A 812 5.60 10.68 44.75
C LEU A 812 5.88 10.80 46.25
N ILE A 813 6.18 9.66 46.87
CA ILE A 813 6.77 9.45 48.21
C ILE A 813 7.87 8.41 48.04
#